data_AF-A0A2A2Y701-F1
#
_entry.id   AF-A0A2A2Y701-F1
#
_cell.length_a   1.000
_cell.length_b   1.000
_cell.length_c   1.000
_cell.angle_alpha   90.00
_cell.angle_beta   90.00
_cell.angle_gamma   90.00
#
_symmetry.space_group_name_H-M   'P 1'
#
loop_
_entity.id
_entity.type
_entity.pdbx_description
1 polymer ?
#
loop_
_entity_poly.entity_id
_entity_poly.type
_entity_poly.pdbx_seq_one_letter_code
_entity_poly.pdbx_strand_id
1 'polypeptide(L)'
;MQVERLIARIRGQLELGTPDLEARSLAGEYSALCQRARERLEQCATLVRSGNEHAAFQAAESDPDLLGLCALLSFAESDRWHALCRERGLPAGFPLDGQHVLVVESLYGREIGESHPLYGDYRDAIRRREEDRALSVLRSIVRINPNDPNARSELARLSAKFLRESLGKVANFFEQGREEEAVELMNRMERFGANDLADEPRWDDALARRVAWLRSKAAQQVTTLVADASEARAGGHWEACAASLGRVRSLERDHQLTLSAEVSAEVVELEAWAGELAAIDEAEATLRATIEGLNDEWATLQQEAARGSSPAILIVRLSSWLERATPQAERLPEGILREGRALRQNTRARLNRRYMVMTTSWVAGLLLIIAGVVYWNILKTQEEESRGRFSEASRLIELYDHPAALVALDEFERGGISAADQAARKAQTVPLRQRLATQNADEQRLRLEALALADRRKQGLTLGNVAETESRANKYLQEFNQMGGALQTKLKAILPEPEGLLSACRQMLDRTRNDVATQIALLNKAMGDDNVTDLTKAAEALERLRLLLKTLNDAKDKDLDFGEATADRAELRLSGERKTIAALKSLGKAADLAGYLAALADTAANTAGEKSDLSSRASFVFSRAPTLQALPRSALAPRVGAMWDAAATADPAGIFNPATLTDVEQRGLRTLSDTSLADSLRRYTLNLYSIRGITAGRTVYVTGDIVETKRNITDGVEISQKAKELTREGAVVETTWSRREFNNGVRAGEELATPTAINELDFIRQVSRFQDAKTGKLLEPLIRTMDRVRRSDSRYPELRAYQLQELYKLATTRPEVWGLLFSPSAQRDAEQLRRITQNALRPYDFLFKEKWADLQLELRAFLAPPGGAGYTEEARFWRATFAILRNRKLIYAGWVGRDGKPELRETIKGSAIYGLDNEGKATVLFRVGDDGEVKRVAEAAPLTPLLRYPGTVAEAAQAAVIPKGLITPEGGWETLLQGRDL
;
A
#
# COMPACT_ATOMS: atom_id res chain seq x y z
N MET A 1 6.53 29.21 13.54
CA MET A 1 5.46 29.50 12.55
C MET A 1 5.90 29.53 11.10
N GLN A 2 6.77 30.43 10.62
CA GLN A 2 7.14 30.47 9.17
C GLN A 2 7.93 29.24 8.70
N VAL A 3 8.93 28.77 9.47
CA VAL A 3 9.75 27.60 9.11
C VAL A 3 8.96 26.27 9.18
N GLU A 4 8.05 26.12 10.15
CA GLU A 4 7.19 24.93 10.26
C GLU A 4 6.21 24.82 9.08
N ARG A 5 5.67 25.96 8.62
CA ARG A 5 4.83 26.01 7.40
C ARG A 5 5.62 25.63 6.16
N LEU A 6 6.87 26.10 6.05
CA LEU A 6 7.78 25.70 4.97
C LEU A 6 7.99 24.18 4.95
N ILE A 7 8.30 23.57 6.11
CA ILE A 7 8.51 22.11 6.23
C ILE A 7 7.22 21.34 5.91
N ALA A 8 6.05 21.80 6.38
CA ALA A 8 4.77 21.18 6.07
C ALA A 8 4.48 21.18 4.55
N ARG A 9 4.87 22.24 3.85
CA ARG A 9 4.74 22.32 2.38
C ARG A 9 5.74 21.44 1.64
N ILE A 10 6.98 21.36 2.13
CA ILE A 10 7.97 20.40 1.62
C ILE A 10 7.43 18.96 1.74
N ARG A 11 6.82 18.62 2.88
CA ARG A 11 6.16 17.32 3.08
C ARG A 11 5.00 17.09 2.11
N GLY A 12 4.14 18.09 1.91
CA GLY A 12 3.07 18.01 0.90
C GLY A 12 3.59 17.79 -0.52
N GLN A 13 4.68 18.46 -0.90
CA GLN A 13 5.34 18.25 -2.20
C GLN A 13 5.94 16.85 -2.35
N LEU A 14 6.51 16.29 -1.27
CA LEU A 14 7.00 14.90 -1.25
C LEU A 14 5.88 13.86 -1.41
N GLU A 15 4.64 14.20 -1.08
CA GLU A 15 3.45 13.35 -1.25
C GLU A 15 2.83 13.45 -2.65
N LEU A 16 2.78 14.65 -3.23
CA LEU A 16 2.18 14.91 -4.54
C LEU A 16 3.01 14.37 -5.72
N GLY A 17 4.34 14.31 -5.58
CA GLY A 17 5.27 13.72 -6.55
C GLY A 17 5.43 14.48 -7.88
N THR A 18 4.55 15.42 -8.20
CA THR A 18 4.56 16.23 -9.43
C THR A 18 5.50 17.42 -9.33
N PRO A 19 6.25 17.75 -10.40
CA PRO A 19 7.06 18.96 -10.44
C PRO A 19 6.16 20.20 -10.49
N ASP A 20 6.42 21.15 -9.58
CA ASP A 20 5.80 22.46 -9.55
C ASP A 20 6.91 23.51 -9.39
N LEU A 21 6.73 24.70 -9.96
CA LEU A 21 7.61 25.86 -9.74
C LEU A 21 7.76 26.17 -8.24
N GLU A 22 6.72 25.83 -7.48
CA GLU A 22 6.74 25.90 -6.02
C GLU A 22 7.82 25.01 -5.38
N ALA A 23 8.08 23.80 -5.90
CA ALA A 23 9.09 22.91 -5.32
C ALA A 23 10.50 23.56 -5.38
N ARG A 24 10.79 24.31 -6.45
CA ARG A 24 12.05 25.04 -6.61
C ARG A 24 12.14 26.23 -5.65
N SER A 25 11.06 26.99 -5.45
CA SER A 25 11.04 28.08 -4.46
C SER A 25 11.21 27.55 -3.03
N LEU A 26 10.52 26.45 -2.69
CA LEU A 26 10.64 25.79 -1.38
C LEU A 26 12.07 25.25 -1.16
N ALA A 27 12.69 24.67 -2.18
CA ALA A 27 14.07 24.20 -2.11
C ALA A 27 15.05 25.35 -1.85
N GLY A 28 14.87 26.49 -2.53
CA GLY A 28 15.69 27.69 -2.34
C GLY A 28 15.54 28.29 -0.93
N GLU A 29 14.31 28.42 -0.44
CA GLU A 29 14.04 28.92 0.92
C GLU A 29 14.63 27.98 1.99
N TYR A 30 14.47 26.67 1.81
CA TYR A 30 15.04 25.68 2.70
C TYR A 30 16.57 25.71 2.70
N SER A 31 17.22 25.78 1.54
CA SER A 31 18.68 25.79 1.44
C SER A 31 19.30 27.03 2.11
N ALA A 32 18.68 28.20 1.94
CA ALA A 32 19.12 29.43 2.58
C ALA A 32 19.00 29.38 4.11
N LEU A 33 17.95 28.75 4.63
CA LEU A 33 17.80 28.52 6.07
C LEU A 33 18.84 27.55 6.62
N CYS A 34 19.11 26.45 5.90
CA CYS A 34 20.18 25.51 6.25
C CYS A 34 21.55 26.20 6.27
N GLN A 35 21.85 27.08 5.31
CA GLN A 35 23.10 27.82 5.27
C GLN A 35 23.25 28.76 6.48
N ARG A 36 22.22 29.56 6.78
CA ARG A 36 22.24 30.47 7.93
C ARG A 36 22.38 29.71 9.26
N ALA A 37 21.71 28.57 9.40
CA ALA A 37 21.84 27.72 10.58
C ALA A 37 23.26 27.15 10.69
N ARG A 38 23.88 26.75 9.58
CA ARG A 38 25.25 26.24 9.53
C ARG A 38 26.27 27.30 9.95
N GLU A 39 26.19 28.51 9.38
CA GLU A 39 27.09 29.63 9.73
C GLU A 39 27.01 29.97 11.22
N ARG A 40 25.79 29.95 11.80
CA ARG A 40 25.58 30.14 13.23
C ARG A 40 26.11 28.99 14.09
N LEU A 41 25.93 27.74 13.67
CA LEU A 41 26.50 26.56 14.34
C LEU A 41 28.03 26.61 14.36
N GLU A 42 28.64 26.97 13.22
CA GLU A 42 30.09 27.16 13.10
C GLU A 42 30.55 28.28 14.04
N GLN A 43 29.87 29.43 14.04
CA GLN A 43 30.17 30.54 14.95
C GLN A 43 30.09 30.11 16.42
N CYS A 44 29.01 29.45 16.84
CA CYS A 44 28.89 28.95 18.22
C CYS A 44 29.99 27.93 18.56
N ALA A 45 30.29 26.99 17.67
CA ALA A 45 31.34 26.00 17.89
C ALA A 45 32.73 26.65 18.05
N THR A 46 33.05 27.71 17.28
CA THR A 46 34.30 28.46 17.47
C THR A 46 34.34 29.19 18.81
N LEU A 47 33.24 29.79 19.23
CA LEU A 47 33.14 30.51 20.51
C LEU A 47 33.29 29.55 21.71
N VAL A 48 32.68 28.37 21.66
CA VAL A 48 32.86 27.32 22.68
C VAL A 48 34.31 26.84 22.74
N ARG A 49 34.94 26.57 21.59
CA ARG A 49 36.35 26.14 21.54
C ARG A 49 37.31 27.22 22.06
N SER A 50 36.95 28.50 21.91
CA SER A 50 37.71 29.64 22.43
C SER A 50 37.50 29.92 23.93
N GLY A 51 36.65 29.15 24.62
CA GLY A 51 36.32 29.34 26.04
C GLY A 51 35.33 30.48 26.32
N ASN A 52 34.75 31.09 25.29
CA ASN A 52 33.75 32.16 25.43
C ASN A 52 32.33 31.58 25.38
N GLU A 53 31.99 30.77 26.39
CA GLU A 53 30.70 30.06 26.49
C GLU A 53 29.51 31.04 26.54
N HIS A 54 29.68 32.23 27.14
CA HIS A 54 28.64 33.26 27.23
C HIS A 54 28.29 33.87 25.86
N ALA A 55 29.28 34.23 25.04
CA ALA A 55 29.02 34.73 23.69
C ALA A 55 28.46 33.64 22.77
N ALA A 56 28.91 32.39 22.93
CA ALA A 56 28.37 31.24 22.19
C ALA A 56 26.88 31.05 22.49
N PHE A 57 26.50 31.22 23.76
CA PHE A 57 25.13 31.11 24.22
C PHE A 57 24.24 32.24 23.68
N GLN A 58 24.73 33.50 23.69
CA GLN A 58 23.99 34.61 23.08
C GLN A 58 23.76 34.41 21.58
N ALA A 59 24.74 33.87 20.85
CA ALA A 59 24.59 33.54 19.44
C ALA A 59 23.58 32.40 19.20
N ALA A 60 23.56 31.39 20.07
CA ALA A 60 22.62 30.27 20.00
C ALA A 60 21.17 30.68 20.32
N GLU A 61 20.98 31.58 21.28
CA GLU A 61 19.67 32.10 21.70
C GLU A 61 19.17 33.28 20.85
N SER A 62 19.98 33.80 19.92
CA SER A 62 19.51 34.80 18.95
C SER A 62 18.36 34.24 18.11
N ASP A 63 17.32 35.05 17.87
CA ASP A 63 16.09 34.58 17.23
C ASP A 63 16.29 34.30 15.72
N PRO A 64 15.77 33.18 15.17
CA PRO A 64 15.14 32.05 15.85
C PRO A 64 16.18 31.17 16.57
N ASP A 65 15.77 30.50 17.65
CA ASP A 65 16.66 29.65 18.46
C ASP A 65 17.42 28.61 17.62
N LEU A 66 18.72 28.46 17.86
CA LEU A 66 19.56 27.69 16.96
C LEU A 66 19.23 26.19 17.01
N LEU A 67 19.08 25.61 18.20
CA LEU A 67 18.76 24.19 18.36
C LEU A 67 17.33 23.86 17.88
N GLY A 68 16.35 24.74 18.14
CA GLY A 68 14.99 24.54 17.64
C GLY A 68 14.90 24.68 16.12
N LEU A 69 15.61 25.65 15.55
CA LEU A 69 15.78 25.76 14.09
C LEU A 69 16.43 24.50 13.50
N CYS A 70 17.51 23.98 14.11
CA CYS A 70 18.18 22.77 13.64
C CYS A 70 17.26 21.54 13.71
N ALA A 71 16.47 21.41 14.78
CA ALA A 71 15.50 20.32 14.94
C ALA A 71 14.39 20.39 13.89
N LEU A 72 13.89 21.59 13.57
CA LEU A 72 12.90 21.79 12.51
C LEU A 72 13.50 21.46 11.12
N LEU A 73 14.70 21.94 10.82
CA LEU A 73 15.35 21.69 9.53
C LEU A 73 15.74 20.22 9.32
N SER A 74 15.97 19.46 10.40
CA SER A 74 16.33 18.04 10.39
C SER A 74 15.11 17.12 10.59
N PHE A 75 14.01 17.41 9.88
CA PHE A 75 12.79 16.61 9.94
C PHE A 75 12.98 15.22 9.32
N ALA A 76 12.17 14.22 9.70
CA ALA A 76 12.39 12.81 9.33
C ALA A 76 12.53 12.54 7.82
N GLU A 77 11.87 13.34 6.98
CA GLU A 77 11.91 13.22 5.52
C GLU A 77 12.96 14.12 4.84
N SER A 78 13.84 14.80 5.59
CA SER A 78 14.84 15.73 5.04
C SER A 78 15.79 15.04 4.07
N ASP A 79 16.23 13.82 4.36
CA ASP A 79 17.12 13.05 3.46
C ASP A 79 16.44 12.74 2.11
N ARG A 80 15.13 12.46 2.15
CA ARG A 80 14.32 12.24 0.96
C ARG A 80 14.15 13.53 0.17
N TRP A 81 13.98 14.67 0.84
CA TRP A 81 13.97 15.98 0.20
C TRP A 81 15.32 16.32 -0.46
N HIS A 82 16.45 16.08 0.22
CA HIS A 82 17.78 16.27 -0.35
C HIS A 82 18.04 15.34 -1.53
N ALA A 83 17.57 14.09 -1.48
CA ALA A 83 17.65 13.17 -2.62
C ALA A 83 16.84 13.69 -3.81
N LEU A 84 15.58 14.09 -3.59
CA LEU A 84 14.72 14.67 -4.62
C LEU A 84 15.33 15.94 -5.23
N CYS A 85 15.86 16.84 -4.40
CA CYS A 85 16.52 18.04 -4.89
C CYS A 85 17.76 17.71 -5.73
N ARG A 86 18.57 16.72 -5.32
CA ARG A 86 19.74 16.29 -6.11
C ARG A 86 19.36 15.63 -7.43
N GLU A 87 18.37 14.74 -7.41
CA GLU A 87 17.87 14.06 -8.61
C GLU A 87 17.34 15.06 -9.64
N ARG A 88 16.69 16.14 -9.17
CA ARG A 88 16.04 17.15 -10.01
C ARG A 88 16.85 18.43 -10.25
N GLY A 89 18.10 18.49 -9.77
CA GLY A 89 18.95 19.69 -9.92
C GLY A 89 18.48 20.93 -9.14
N LEU A 90 17.65 20.76 -8.10
CA LEU A 90 17.18 21.84 -7.24
C LEU A 90 18.23 22.18 -6.17
N PRO A 91 18.23 23.41 -5.62
CA PRO A 91 19.13 23.79 -4.53
C PRO A 91 18.86 22.94 -3.29
N ALA A 92 19.66 21.88 -3.10
CA ALA A 92 19.63 21.06 -1.90
C ALA A 92 20.31 21.84 -0.77
N GLY A 93 19.61 22.00 0.36
CA GLY A 93 20.27 22.45 1.59
C GLY A 93 21.42 21.50 1.96
N PHE A 94 22.43 22.00 2.68
CA PHE A 94 23.47 21.14 3.22
C PHE A 94 22.97 20.45 4.49
N PRO A 95 23.33 19.18 4.73
CA PRO A 95 23.06 18.54 6.01
C PRO A 95 23.80 19.30 7.12
N LEU A 96 23.12 19.51 8.24
CA LEU A 96 23.71 20.16 9.41
C LEU A 96 24.72 19.22 10.08
N ASP A 97 25.87 19.77 10.48
CA ASP A 97 26.93 18.99 11.12
C ASP A 97 26.54 18.59 12.55
N GLY A 98 26.30 17.30 12.76
CA GLY A 98 25.95 16.74 14.07
C GLY A 98 27.01 17.00 15.15
N GLN A 99 28.29 17.17 14.79
CA GLN A 99 29.33 17.53 15.76
C GLN A 99 29.15 18.95 16.28
N HIS A 100 28.84 19.91 15.40
CA HIS A 100 28.59 21.29 15.81
C HIS A 100 27.28 21.40 16.63
N VAL A 101 26.25 20.62 16.29
CA VAL A 101 25.02 20.55 17.10
C VAL A 101 25.32 20.05 18.52
N LEU A 102 26.08 18.95 18.66
CA LEU A 102 26.47 18.42 19.98
C LEU A 102 27.29 19.42 20.81
N VAL A 103 28.17 20.19 20.17
CA VAL A 103 28.94 21.26 20.85
C VAL A 103 28.01 22.33 21.40
N VAL A 104 26.98 22.73 20.63
CA VAL A 104 25.98 23.71 21.09
C VAL A 104 25.06 23.11 22.16
N GLU A 105 24.64 21.86 22.04
CA GLU A 105 23.85 21.15 23.09
C GLU A 105 24.60 21.08 24.43
N SER A 106 25.93 20.94 24.39
CA SER A 106 26.76 20.90 25.59
C SER A 106 26.70 22.20 26.42
N LEU A 107 26.31 23.33 25.82
CA LEU A 107 26.07 24.59 26.53
C LEU A 107 24.86 24.51 27.47
N TYR A 108 23.87 23.67 27.15
CA TYR A 108 22.62 23.57 27.92
C TYR A 108 22.64 22.44 28.96
N GLY A 109 23.66 21.57 28.95
CA GLY A 109 23.77 20.43 29.88
C GLY A 109 24.39 20.74 31.24
N ARG A 110 24.82 21.98 31.48
CA ARG A 110 25.48 22.41 32.72
C ARG A 110 24.55 23.32 33.53
N GLU A 111 24.21 22.92 34.75
CA GLU A 111 23.41 23.76 35.66
C GLU A 111 24.17 25.06 35.98
N ILE A 112 23.48 26.20 35.83
CA ILE A 112 24.05 27.53 36.11
C ILE A 112 23.65 28.01 37.50
N GLY A 113 24.61 28.51 38.28
CA GLY A 113 24.34 29.11 39.60
C GLY A 113 24.04 30.61 39.53
N GLU A 114 23.71 31.23 40.66
CA GLU A 114 23.42 32.68 40.77
C GLU A 114 24.61 33.61 40.41
N SER A 115 25.82 33.07 40.38
CA SER A 115 27.07 33.73 39.97
C SER A 115 27.31 33.72 38.46
N HIS A 116 26.45 33.06 37.69
CA HIS A 116 26.55 33.02 36.23
C HIS A 116 26.26 34.40 35.61
N PRO A 117 26.99 34.83 34.56
CA PRO A 117 26.80 36.14 33.92
C PRO A 117 25.35 36.46 33.52
N LEU A 118 24.55 35.44 33.15
CA LEU A 118 23.13 35.64 32.79
C LEU A 118 22.27 36.17 33.94
N TYR A 119 22.49 35.73 35.19
CA TYR A 119 21.77 36.31 36.34
C TYR A 119 22.25 37.75 36.61
N GLY A 120 23.50 38.09 36.27
CA GLY A 120 24.00 39.46 36.23
C GLY A 120 23.29 40.30 35.17
N ASP A 121 23.22 39.82 33.94
CA ASP A 121 22.53 40.46 32.81
C ASP A 121 21.05 40.69 33.09
N TYR A 122 20.36 39.75 33.76
CA TYR A 122 18.98 39.90 34.22
C TYR A 122 18.85 41.02 35.26
N ARG A 123 19.69 41.03 36.29
CA ARG A 123 19.68 42.06 37.35
C ARG A 123 19.97 43.45 36.77
N ASP A 124 20.89 43.54 35.82
CA ASP A 124 21.22 44.79 35.15
C ASP A 124 20.09 45.25 34.21
N ALA A 125 19.43 44.34 33.48
CA ALA A 125 18.27 44.66 32.64
C ALA A 125 17.08 45.18 33.47
N ILE A 126 16.80 44.55 34.62
CA ILE A 126 15.78 45.04 35.57
C ILE A 126 16.16 46.40 36.14
N ARG A 127 17.44 46.62 36.50
CA ARG A 127 17.93 47.92 37.00
C ARG A 127 17.78 49.03 35.97
N ARG A 128 18.03 48.75 34.69
CA ARG A 128 17.90 49.69 33.56
C ARG A 128 16.47 49.84 33.06
N ARG A 129 15.51 49.09 33.62
CA ARG A 129 14.10 49.01 33.15
C ARG A 129 13.97 48.55 31.70
N GLU A 130 14.92 47.73 31.25
CA GLU A 130 14.88 47.08 29.93
C GLU A 130 14.06 45.78 30.04
N GLU A 131 12.73 45.90 30.14
CA GLU A 131 11.82 44.77 30.39
C GLU A 131 11.92 43.67 29.31
N ASP A 132 12.07 44.06 28.04
CA ASP A 132 12.24 43.13 26.92
C ASP A 132 13.51 42.28 27.06
N ARG A 133 14.61 42.93 27.44
CA ARG A 133 15.90 42.26 27.67
C ARG A 133 15.84 41.37 28.90
N ALA A 134 15.18 41.83 29.96
CA ALA A 134 14.98 41.04 31.18
C ALA A 134 14.18 39.77 30.89
N LEU A 135 13.10 39.85 30.10
CA LEU A 135 12.30 38.70 29.68
C LEU A 135 13.09 37.71 28.82
N SER A 136 13.88 38.22 27.85
CA SER A 136 14.72 37.38 27.01
C SER A 136 15.77 36.62 27.83
N VAL A 137 16.49 37.31 28.72
CA VAL A 137 17.52 36.69 29.57
C VAL A 137 16.91 35.69 30.54
N LEU A 138 15.75 36.02 31.15
CA LEU A 138 15.08 35.14 32.09
C LEU A 138 14.52 33.88 31.43
N ARG A 139 14.02 33.97 30.18
CA ARG A 139 13.63 32.81 29.38
C ARG A 139 14.82 31.89 29.12
N SER A 140 15.98 32.44 28.78
CA SER A 140 17.19 31.64 28.57
C SER A 140 17.70 30.99 29.87
N ILE A 141 17.57 31.66 31.03
CA ILE A 141 17.87 31.06 32.35
C ILE A 141 16.96 29.85 32.63
N VAL A 142 15.65 29.97 32.42
CA VAL A 142 14.68 28.88 32.61
C VAL A 142 14.94 27.71 31.66
N ARG A 143 15.53 27.96 30.48
CA ARG A 143 15.88 26.91 29.51
C ARG A 143 17.10 26.10 29.94
N ILE A 144 18.13 26.74 30.51
CA ILE A 144 19.33 26.05 31.04
C ILE A 144 19.02 25.34 32.36
N ASN A 145 18.26 26.01 33.24
CA ASN A 145 17.80 25.44 34.50
C ASN A 145 16.28 25.27 34.50
N PRO A 146 15.75 24.23 33.83
CA PRO A 146 14.32 23.94 33.89
C PRO A 146 13.85 23.81 35.33
N ASN A 147 14.63 23.22 36.23
CA ASN A 147 14.17 22.91 37.58
C ASN A 147 14.21 24.10 38.56
N ASP A 148 14.62 25.31 38.16
CA ASP A 148 14.62 26.50 39.03
C ASP A 148 13.18 27.05 39.20
N PRO A 149 12.57 26.90 40.39
CA PRO A 149 11.21 27.38 40.62
C PRO A 149 11.11 28.91 40.66
N ASN A 150 12.18 29.60 41.09
CA ASN A 150 12.20 31.05 41.23
C ASN A 150 12.21 31.71 39.84
N ALA A 151 13.14 31.30 38.97
CA ALA A 151 13.23 31.82 37.60
C ALA A 151 11.94 31.58 36.80
N ARG A 152 11.28 30.41 36.98
CA ARG A 152 9.97 30.11 36.36
C ARG A 152 8.86 31.04 36.83
N SER A 153 8.76 31.25 38.15
CA SER A 153 7.74 32.12 38.73
C SER A 153 7.91 33.58 38.32
N GLU A 154 9.15 34.06 38.26
CA GLU A 154 9.49 35.40 37.80
C GLU A 154 9.23 35.57 36.30
N LEU A 155 9.50 34.56 35.48
CA LEU A 155 9.19 34.58 34.04
C LEU A 155 7.68 34.67 33.80
N ALA A 156 6.88 33.86 34.51
CA ALA A 156 5.42 33.90 34.43
C ALA A 156 4.86 35.27 34.88
N ARG A 157 5.42 35.84 35.95
CA ARG A 157 5.01 37.15 36.46
C ARG A 157 5.31 38.29 35.49
N LEU A 158 6.54 38.34 34.94
CA LEU A 158 6.97 39.39 34.02
C LEU A 158 6.28 39.26 32.64
N SER A 159 6.09 38.03 32.15
CA SER A 159 5.39 37.80 30.88
C SER A 159 3.92 38.23 30.96
N ALA A 160 3.20 37.85 32.02
CA ALA A 160 1.81 38.29 32.21
C ALA A 160 1.69 39.82 32.33
N LYS A 161 2.66 40.49 32.97
CA LYS A 161 2.72 41.96 33.02
C LYS A 161 2.92 42.54 31.62
N PHE A 162 3.92 42.05 30.88
CA PHE A 162 4.24 42.50 29.53
C PHE A 162 3.08 42.31 28.55
N LEU A 163 2.41 41.15 28.58
CA LEU A 163 1.26 40.85 27.72
C LEU A 163 0.11 41.84 27.95
N ARG A 164 -0.22 42.13 29.21
CA ARG A 164 -1.29 43.07 29.57
C ARG A 164 -1.01 44.50 29.09
N GLU A 165 0.22 44.98 29.31
CA GLU A 165 0.61 46.33 28.88
C GLU A 165 0.73 46.43 27.35
N SER A 166 1.24 45.39 26.71
CA SER A 166 1.42 45.33 25.25
C SER A 166 0.10 45.24 24.52
N LEU A 167 -0.91 44.54 25.06
CA LEU A 167 -2.26 44.47 24.48
C LEU A 167 -2.88 45.88 24.32
N GLY A 168 -2.74 46.73 25.34
CA GLY A 168 -3.21 48.12 25.28
C GLY A 168 -2.45 48.95 24.23
N LYS A 169 -1.14 48.72 24.08
CA LYS A 169 -0.31 49.39 23.06
C LYS A 169 -0.66 48.93 21.63
N VAL A 170 -0.94 47.64 21.43
CA VAL A 170 -1.37 47.09 20.13
C VAL A 170 -2.66 47.76 19.66
N ALA A 171 -3.66 47.89 20.55
CA ALA A 171 -4.90 48.58 20.22
C ALA A 171 -4.66 50.04 19.79
N ASN A 172 -3.84 50.78 20.56
CA ASN A 172 -3.48 52.15 20.24
C ASN A 172 -2.73 52.29 18.90
N PHE A 173 -1.84 51.35 18.56
CA PHE A 173 -1.13 51.37 17.29
C PHE A 173 -2.07 51.15 16.09
N PHE A 174 -3.03 50.23 16.19
CA PHE A 174 -4.05 50.07 15.16
C PHE A 174 -4.95 51.31 15.03
N GLU A 175 -5.33 51.97 16.13
CA GLU A 175 -6.11 53.22 16.10
C GLU A 175 -5.34 54.39 15.47
N GLN A 176 -4.02 54.43 15.61
CA GLN A 176 -3.13 55.45 15.03
C GLN A 176 -2.71 55.15 13.59
N GLY A 177 -3.16 54.03 12.99
CA GLY A 177 -2.72 53.59 11.65
C GLY A 177 -1.27 53.09 11.59
N ARG A 178 -0.65 52.83 12.75
CA ARG A 178 0.72 52.29 12.85
C ARG A 178 0.70 50.75 12.87
N GLU A 179 0.09 50.19 11.83
CA GLU A 179 -0.24 48.75 11.75
C GLU A 179 1.01 47.86 11.76
N GLU A 180 2.10 48.28 11.14
CA GLU A 180 3.38 47.53 11.13
C GLU A 180 3.96 47.37 12.54
N GLU A 181 3.96 48.45 13.33
CA GLU A 181 4.42 48.42 14.71
C GLU A 181 3.49 47.60 15.62
N ALA A 182 2.18 47.63 15.34
CA ALA A 182 1.21 46.77 16.02
C ALA A 182 1.52 45.30 15.77
N VAL A 183 1.73 44.91 14.51
CA VAL A 183 2.03 43.51 14.15
C VAL A 183 3.39 43.06 14.68
N GLU A 184 4.40 43.92 14.68
CA GLU A 184 5.67 43.62 15.34
C GLU A 184 5.51 43.39 16.84
N LEU A 185 4.71 44.21 17.53
CA LEU A 185 4.45 44.04 18.95
C LEU A 185 3.65 42.75 19.22
N MET A 186 2.68 42.42 18.37
CA MET A 186 1.95 41.15 18.45
C MET A 186 2.87 39.93 18.26
N ASN A 187 3.78 39.98 17.27
CA ASN A 187 4.80 38.94 17.08
C ASN A 187 5.68 38.77 18.32
N ARG A 188 5.96 39.85 19.05
CA ARG A 188 6.72 39.81 20.32
C ARG A 188 5.87 39.21 21.44
N MET A 189 4.59 39.58 21.55
CA MET A 189 3.66 39.01 22.54
C MET A 189 3.52 37.49 22.39
N GLU A 190 3.43 36.97 21.17
CA GLU A 190 3.37 35.52 20.90
C GLU A 190 4.59 34.75 21.46
N ARG A 191 5.77 35.38 21.51
CA ARG A 191 7.00 34.78 22.06
C ARG A 191 6.96 34.62 23.58
N PHE A 192 6.18 35.43 24.27
CA PHE A 192 6.10 35.49 25.73
C PHE A 192 4.77 34.96 26.27
N GLY A 193 4.06 34.11 25.52
CA GLY A 193 2.89 33.39 26.02
C GLY A 193 1.54 34.01 25.65
N ALA A 194 1.42 34.71 24.51
CA ALA A 194 0.10 35.21 24.06
C ALA A 194 -0.97 34.11 23.87
N ASN A 195 -0.61 32.82 23.91
CA ASN A 195 -1.58 31.72 24.01
C ASN A 195 -2.47 31.83 25.27
N ASP A 196 -1.96 32.46 26.34
CA ASP A 196 -2.71 32.73 27.57
C ASP A 196 -3.77 33.84 27.39
N LEU A 197 -3.76 34.52 26.24
CA LEU A 197 -4.74 35.53 25.81
C LEU A 197 -5.79 34.96 24.85
N ALA A 198 -5.85 33.64 24.68
CA ALA A 198 -6.93 33.00 23.93
C ALA A 198 -8.28 33.36 24.58
N ASP A 199 -9.28 33.66 23.74
CA ASP A 199 -10.62 34.12 24.13
C ASP A 199 -10.69 35.57 24.72
N GLU A 200 -9.58 36.32 24.73
CA GLU A 200 -9.60 37.74 25.07
C GLU A 200 -10.04 38.57 23.85
N PRO A 201 -11.19 39.28 23.90
CA PRO A 201 -11.80 39.91 22.73
C PRO A 201 -10.93 40.99 22.08
N ARG A 202 -10.08 41.67 22.87
CA ARG A 202 -9.12 42.67 22.35
C ARG A 202 -7.99 42.03 21.57
N TRP A 203 -7.56 40.83 21.97
CA TRP A 203 -6.54 40.07 21.26
C TRP A 203 -7.11 39.48 19.97
N ASP A 204 -8.35 38.98 20.00
CA ASP A 204 -9.04 38.48 18.80
C ASP A 204 -9.28 39.56 17.74
N ASP A 205 -9.69 40.77 18.15
CA ASP A 205 -9.81 41.92 17.23
C ASP A 205 -8.44 42.29 16.63
N ALA A 206 -7.38 42.33 17.45
CA ALA A 206 -6.02 42.59 16.97
C ALA A 206 -5.54 41.50 16.00
N LEU A 207 -5.87 40.23 16.23
CA LEU A 207 -5.57 39.11 15.32
C LEU A 207 -6.29 39.27 13.99
N ALA A 208 -7.58 39.63 13.99
CA ALA A 208 -8.34 39.89 12.77
C ALA A 208 -7.74 41.05 11.96
N ARG A 209 -7.36 42.16 12.62
CA ARG A 209 -6.70 43.31 11.98
C ARG A 209 -5.32 42.96 11.43
N ARG A 210 -4.52 42.19 12.17
CA ARG A 210 -3.23 41.67 11.68
C ARG A 210 -3.41 40.82 10.44
N VAL A 211 -4.41 39.93 10.38
CA VAL A 211 -4.69 39.11 9.20
C VAL A 211 -5.07 39.98 8.00
N ALA A 212 -5.90 41.00 8.20
CA ALA A 212 -6.27 41.95 7.14
C ALA A 212 -5.05 42.73 6.62
N TRP A 213 -4.21 43.25 7.52
CA TRP A 213 -2.97 43.95 7.15
C TRP A 213 -1.98 43.06 6.41
N LEU A 214 -1.75 41.83 6.92
CA LEU A 214 -0.86 40.86 6.26
C LEU A 214 -1.37 40.49 4.86
N ARG A 215 -2.69 40.34 4.67
CA ARG A 215 -3.29 40.15 3.35
C ARG A 215 -3.04 41.33 2.42
N SER A 216 -3.22 42.56 2.90
CA SER A 216 -2.94 43.77 2.11
C SER A 216 -1.47 43.88 1.72
N LYS A 217 -0.55 43.65 2.66
CA LYS A 217 0.91 43.69 2.41
C LYS A 217 1.33 42.58 1.44
N ALA A 218 0.76 41.38 1.58
CA ALA A 218 1.02 40.28 0.66
C ALA A 218 0.49 40.58 -0.76
N ALA A 219 -0.68 41.21 -0.90
CA ALA A 219 -1.18 41.65 -2.20
C ALA A 219 -0.26 42.68 -2.86
N GLN A 220 0.27 43.64 -2.11
CA GLN A 220 1.28 44.59 -2.61
C GLN A 220 2.56 43.87 -3.04
N GLN A 221 3.06 42.94 -2.23
CA GLN A 221 4.25 42.15 -2.58
C GLN A 221 4.04 41.31 -3.85
N VAL A 222 2.85 40.74 -4.05
CA VAL A 222 2.54 40.01 -5.29
C VAL A 222 2.70 40.92 -6.51
N THR A 223 2.19 42.16 -6.46
CA THR A 223 2.36 43.09 -7.59
C THR A 223 3.83 43.39 -7.90
N THR A 224 4.68 43.51 -6.87
CA THR A 224 6.12 43.71 -7.04
C THR A 224 6.80 42.47 -7.62
N LEU A 225 6.48 41.28 -7.10
CA LEU A 225 7.07 40.02 -7.56
C LEU A 225 6.66 39.66 -8.99
N VAL A 226 5.45 40.01 -9.42
CA VAL A 226 5.01 39.83 -10.82
C VAL A 226 5.79 40.77 -11.75
N ALA A 227 6.02 42.03 -11.33
CA ALA A 227 6.89 42.94 -12.06
C ALA A 227 8.33 42.41 -12.15
N ASP A 228 8.92 41.95 -11.03
CA ASP A 228 10.26 41.34 -11.00
C ASP A 228 10.33 40.09 -11.91
N ALA A 229 9.28 39.27 -11.92
CA ALA A 229 9.19 38.09 -12.79
C ALA A 229 9.11 38.48 -14.28
N SER A 230 8.41 39.56 -14.61
CA SER A 230 8.32 40.09 -15.98
C SER A 230 9.68 40.64 -16.45
N GLU A 231 10.43 41.31 -15.58
CA GLU A 231 11.78 41.82 -15.86
C GLU A 231 12.77 40.66 -16.04
N ALA A 232 12.69 39.64 -15.17
CA ALA A 232 13.51 38.43 -15.28
C ALA A 232 13.25 37.68 -16.59
N ARG A 233 12.01 37.63 -17.06
CA ARG A 233 11.67 37.08 -18.38
C ARG A 233 12.29 37.90 -19.51
N ALA A 234 12.23 39.22 -19.45
CA ALA A 234 12.86 40.09 -20.45
C ALA A 234 14.40 39.90 -20.50
N GLY A 235 15.02 39.63 -19.35
CA GLY A 235 16.45 39.30 -19.24
C GLY A 235 16.82 37.85 -19.57
N GLY A 236 15.85 36.97 -19.86
CA GLY A 236 16.10 35.54 -20.11
C GLY A 236 16.50 34.74 -18.86
N HIS A 237 16.33 35.30 -17.67
CA HIS A 237 16.67 34.69 -16.39
C HIS A 237 15.48 33.90 -15.83
N TRP A 238 15.22 32.72 -16.38
CA TRP A 238 14.06 31.90 -16.01
C TRP A 238 14.06 31.46 -14.54
N GLU A 239 15.23 31.25 -13.93
CA GLU A 239 15.35 30.89 -12.51
C GLU A 239 14.82 31.98 -11.58
N ALA A 240 15.17 33.24 -11.86
CA ALA A 240 14.72 34.40 -11.09
C ALA A 240 13.21 34.64 -11.28
N CYS A 241 12.71 34.40 -12.50
CA CYS A 241 11.28 34.42 -12.80
C CYS A 241 10.53 33.34 -12.00
N ALA A 242 10.99 32.09 -12.07
CA ALA A 242 10.41 30.96 -11.33
C ALA A 242 10.41 31.18 -9.81
N ALA A 243 11.49 31.73 -9.24
CA ALA A 243 11.57 32.04 -7.81
C ALA A 243 10.53 33.10 -7.40
N SER A 244 10.35 34.13 -8.22
CA SER A 244 9.38 35.21 -7.98
C SER A 244 7.94 34.68 -8.07
N LEU A 245 7.63 33.87 -9.09
CA LEU A 245 6.31 33.23 -9.27
C LEU A 245 6.00 32.20 -8.17
N GLY A 246 6.97 31.38 -7.78
CA GLY A 246 6.83 30.45 -6.65
C GLY A 246 6.50 31.20 -5.34
N ARG A 247 7.10 32.37 -5.15
CA ARG A 247 6.77 33.25 -4.01
C ARG A 247 5.39 33.90 -4.15
N VAL A 248 4.93 34.24 -5.34
CA VAL A 248 3.55 34.69 -5.59
C VAL A 248 2.54 33.60 -5.19
N ARG A 249 2.75 32.35 -5.64
CA ARG A 249 1.89 31.20 -5.27
C ARG A 249 1.94 30.88 -3.79
N SER A 250 3.10 31.08 -3.16
CA SER A 250 3.28 30.99 -1.71
C SER A 250 2.40 32.00 -0.98
N LEU A 251 2.44 33.28 -1.37
CA LEU A 251 1.64 34.35 -0.77
C LEU A 251 0.14 34.17 -1.02
N GLU A 252 -0.24 33.71 -2.21
CA GLU A 252 -1.62 33.39 -2.57
C GLU A 252 -2.23 32.36 -1.60
N ARG A 253 -1.48 31.28 -1.32
CA ARG A 253 -1.92 30.21 -0.40
C ARG A 253 -1.84 30.60 1.06
N ASP A 254 -0.72 31.20 1.48
CA ASP A 254 -0.47 31.54 2.89
C ASP A 254 -1.47 32.58 3.43
N HIS A 255 -1.92 33.49 2.57
CA HIS A 255 -2.84 34.57 2.93
C HIS A 255 -4.26 34.40 2.36
N GLN A 256 -4.51 33.34 1.59
CA GLN A 256 -5.77 33.10 0.87
C GLN A 256 -6.17 34.31 0.00
N LEU A 257 -5.20 34.81 -0.77
CA LEU A 257 -5.42 35.96 -1.64
C LEU A 257 -6.15 35.51 -2.91
N THR A 258 -7.08 36.32 -3.37
CA THR A 258 -7.66 36.21 -4.70
C THR A 258 -6.99 37.23 -5.61
N LEU A 259 -6.21 36.75 -6.58
CA LEU A 259 -5.56 37.61 -7.58
C LEU A 259 -6.62 38.22 -8.51
N SER A 260 -6.37 39.43 -9.01
CA SER A 260 -7.20 40.00 -10.07
C SER A 260 -7.05 39.17 -11.35
N ALA A 261 -8.08 39.19 -12.21
CA ALA A 261 -8.05 38.41 -13.45
C ALA A 261 -6.85 38.77 -14.36
N GLU A 262 -6.44 40.04 -14.36
CA GLU A 262 -5.28 40.54 -15.13
C GLU A 262 -3.96 39.97 -14.60
N VAL A 263 -3.70 40.12 -13.29
CA VAL A 263 -2.47 39.59 -12.65
C VAL A 263 -2.43 38.07 -12.73
N SER A 264 -3.57 37.41 -12.58
CA SER A 264 -3.65 35.95 -12.72
C SER A 264 -3.30 35.47 -14.12
N ALA A 265 -3.69 36.20 -15.17
CA ALA A 265 -3.35 35.84 -16.55
C ALA A 265 -1.86 36.03 -16.83
N GLU A 266 -1.28 37.14 -16.36
CA GLU A 266 0.15 37.41 -16.47
C GLU A 266 1.01 36.36 -15.75
N VAL A 267 0.64 35.99 -14.52
CA VAL A 267 1.31 34.92 -13.76
C VAL A 267 1.28 33.60 -14.53
N VAL A 268 0.14 33.20 -15.10
CA VAL A 268 0.03 31.94 -15.86
C VAL A 268 0.95 31.94 -17.10
N GLU A 269 1.06 33.07 -17.79
CA GLU A 269 1.96 33.19 -18.95
C GLU A 269 3.44 33.08 -18.55
N LEU A 270 3.82 33.77 -17.47
CA LEU A 270 5.18 33.73 -16.93
C LEU A 270 5.53 32.32 -16.39
N GLU A 271 4.57 31.64 -15.76
CA GLU A 271 4.72 30.27 -15.27
C GLU A 271 4.89 29.26 -16.40
N ALA A 272 4.13 29.39 -17.49
CA ALA A 272 4.30 28.53 -18.65
C ALA A 272 5.71 28.67 -19.24
N TRP A 273 6.18 29.90 -19.43
CA TRP A 273 7.51 30.17 -19.96
C TRP A 273 8.63 29.67 -19.04
N ALA A 274 8.57 29.98 -17.74
CA ALA A 274 9.58 29.54 -16.77
C ALA A 274 9.53 28.01 -16.57
N GLY A 275 8.35 27.42 -16.61
CA GLY A 275 8.13 25.97 -16.47
C GLY A 275 8.72 25.16 -17.63
N GLU A 276 8.58 25.64 -18.86
CA GLU A 276 9.20 24.99 -20.04
C GLU A 276 10.73 24.96 -19.93
N LEU A 277 11.36 26.10 -19.56
CA LEU A 277 12.80 26.18 -19.39
C LEU A 277 13.30 25.37 -18.19
N ALA A 278 12.53 25.35 -17.10
CA ALA A 278 12.81 24.53 -15.93
C ALA A 278 12.80 23.03 -16.25
N ALA A 279 11.85 22.56 -17.06
CA ALA A 279 11.77 21.16 -17.46
C ALA A 279 12.98 20.73 -18.32
N ILE A 280 13.50 21.64 -19.15
CA ILE A 280 14.71 21.40 -19.95
C ILE A 280 15.93 21.29 -19.04
N ASP A 281 16.09 22.22 -18.09
CA ASP A 281 17.19 22.20 -17.11
C ASP A 281 17.14 20.96 -16.19
N GLU A 282 15.95 20.56 -15.73
CA GLU A 282 15.76 19.34 -14.94
C GLU A 282 16.11 18.07 -15.74
N ALA A 283 15.72 18.00 -17.01
CA ALA A 283 16.11 16.90 -17.89
C ALA A 283 17.64 16.84 -18.10
N GLU A 284 18.32 17.99 -18.13
CA GLU A 284 19.78 18.03 -18.21
C GLU A 284 20.45 17.66 -16.87
N ALA A 285 19.92 18.11 -15.74
CA ALA A 285 20.43 17.81 -14.41
C ALA A 285 20.27 16.33 -14.05
N THR A 286 19.10 15.74 -14.30
CA THR A 286 18.86 14.29 -14.13
C THR A 286 19.84 13.48 -14.95
N LEU A 287 20.06 13.87 -16.20
CA LEU A 287 21.06 13.26 -17.07
C LEU A 287 22.48 13.38 -16.49
N ARG A 288 22.91 14.56 -16.03
CA ARG A 288 24.23 14.75 -15.39
C ARG A 288 24.38 13.85 -14.16
N ALA A 289 23.38 13.80 -13.28
CA ALA A 289 23.38 12.93 -12.10
C ALA A 289 23.48 11.44 -12.47
N THR A 290 22.80 11.00 -13.55
CA THR A 290 22.96 9.60 -14.03
C THR A 290 24.39 9.31 -14.50
N ILE A 291 25.06 10.28 -15.15
CA ILE A 291 26.44 10.12 -15.62
C ILE A 291 27.41 10.09 -14.43
N GLU A 292 27.24 10.98 -13.45
CA GLU A 292 28.05 10.99 -12.23
C GLU A 292 27.89 9.68 -11.44
N GLY A 293 26.66 9.21 -11.25
CA GLY A 293 26.39 7.93 -10.61
C GLY A 293 27.03 6.74 -11.33
N LEU A 294 27.02 6.74 -12.67
CA LEU A 294 27.73 5.73 -13.45
C LEU A 294 29.26 5.80 -13.27
N ASN A 295 29.84 6.99 -13.15
CA ASN A 295 31.27 7.17 -12.91
C ASN A 295 31.69 6.72 -11.49
N ASP A 296 30.89 7.04 -10.48
CA ASP A 296 31.14 6.62 -9.10
C ASP A 296 31.01 5.09 -8.95
N GLU A 297 29.96 4.51 -9.53
CA GLU A 297 29.81 3.05 -9.58
C GLU A 297 31.00 2.40 -10.30
N TRP A 298 31.50 2.98 -11.39
CA TRP A 298 32.69 2.48 -12.07
C TRP A 298 33.93 2.50 -11.17
N ALA A 299 34.17 3.57 -10.42
CA ALA A 299 35.27 3.67 -9.47
C ALA A 299 35.19 2.57 -8.39
N THR A 300 33.98 2.28 -7.88
CA THR A 300 33.79 1.19 -6.92
C THR A 300 34.07 -0.19 -7.54
N LEU A 301 33.64 -0.43 -8.77
CA LEU A 301 33.88 -1.70 -9.48
C LEU A 301 35.39 -1.92 -9.76
N GLN A 302 36.14 -0.86 -10.06
CA GLN A 302 37.59 -0.93 -10.20
C GLN A 302 38.27 -1.30 -8.86
N GLN A 303 37.85 -0.69 -7.75
CA GLN A 303 38.36 -1.02 -6.42
C GLN A 303 38.02 -2.47 -6.01
N GLU A 304 36.80 -2.94 -6.28
CA GLU A 304 36.39 -4.33 -6.02
C GLU A 304 37.20 -5.35 -6.85
N ALA A 305 37.52 -5.02 -8.10
CA ALA A 305 38.36 -5.85 -8.95
C ALA A 305 39.81 -5.91 -8.46
N ALA A 306 40.35 -4.79 -7.97
CA ALA A 306 41.70 -4.71 -7.39
C ALA A 306 41.81 -5.51 -6.08
N ARG A 307 40.75 -5.56 -5.26
CA ARG A 307 40.70 -6.30 -3.99
C ARG A 307 40.54 -7.81 -4.13
N GLY A 308 40.39 -8.34 -5.35
CA GLY A 308 40.30 -9.80 -5.57
C GLY A 308 38.95 -10.42 -5.18
N SER A 309 37.87 -9.64 -5.26
CA SER A 309 36.48 -10.11 -5.02
C SER A 309 36.11 -11.29 -5.91
N SER A 310 35.09 -12.07 -5.51
CA SER A 310 34.72 -13.29 -6.24
C SER A 310 34.44 -13.01 -7.74
N PRO A 311 35.07 -13.76 -8.68
CA PRO A 311 34.97 -13.46 -10.11
C PRO A 311 33.54 -13.51 -10.66
N ALA A 312 32.68 -14.37 -10.12
CA ALA A 312 31.30 -14.52 -10.59
C ALA A 312 30.42 -13.29 -10.27
N ILE A 313 30.50 -12.78 -9.03
CA ILE A 313 29.72 -11.59 -8.61
C ILE A 313 30.18 -10.35 -9.37
N LEU A 314 31.50 -10.20 -9.58
CA LEU A 314 32.07 -9.07 -10.30
C LEU A 314 31.62 -9.05 -11.77
N ILE A 315 31.49 -10.20 -12.43
CA ILE A 315 30.99 -10.31 -13.81
C ILE A 315 29.53 -9.85 -13.92
N VAL A 316 28.67 -10.20 -12.96
CA VAL A 316 27.25 -9.80 -12.96
C VAL A 316 27.12 -8.30 -12.80
N ARG A 317 27.80 -7.71 -11.80
CA ARG A 317 27.75 -6.25 -11.56
C ARG A 317 28.34 -5.46 -12.73
N LEU A 318 29.47 -5.89 -13.29
CA LEU A 318 30.04 -5.28 -14.51
C LEU A 318 29.09 -5.36 -15.70
N SER A 319 28.30 -6.43 -15.83
CA SER A 319 27.33 -6.56 -16.93
C SER A 319 26.15 -5.61 -16.74
N SER A 320 25.60 -5.50 -15.52
CA SER A 320 24.51 -4.55 -15.21
C SER A 320 24.94 -3.08 -15.34
N TRP A 321 26.20 -2.76 -15.01
CA TRP A 321 26.76 -1.43 -15.20
C TRP A 321 26.95 -1.12 -16.69
N LEU A 322 27.48 -2.06 -17.47
CA LEU A 322 27.64 -1.91 -18.92
C LEU A 322 26.29 -1.71 -19.65
N GLU A 323 25.22 -2.39 -19.23
CA GLU A 323 23.88 -2.22 -19.81
C GLU A 323 23.35 -0.79 -19.61
N ARG A 324 23.53 -0.20 -18.42
CA ARG A 324 23.13 1.19 -18.14
C ARG A 324 24.07 2.23 -18.75
N ALA A 325 25.36 1.92 -18.89
CA ALA A 325 26.35 2.83 -19.44
C ALA A 325 26.37 2.88 -20.99
N THR A 326 25.93 1.81 -21.66
CA THR A 326 25.97 1.72 -23.14
C THR A 326 25.11 2.79 -23.86
N PRO A 327 23.88 3.12 -23.40
CA PRO A 327 23.08 4.20 -23.98
C PRO A 327 23.72 5.59 -23.86
N GLN A 328 24.63 5.80 -22.91
CA GLN A 328 25.29 7.08 -22.63
C GLN A 328 26.74 7.13 -23.16
N ALA A 329 27.07 6.29 -24.14
CA ALA A 329 28.44 6.06 -24.60
C ALA A 329 29.18 7.31 -25.10
N GLU A 330 28.47 8.28 -25.70
CA GLU A 330 29.06 9.51 -26.24
C GLU A 330 29.43 10.54 -25.17
N ARG A 331 28.88 10.41 -23.95
CA ARG A 331 29.00 11.41 -22.87
C ARG A 331 29.83 10.93 -21.68
N LEU A 332 30.19 9.65 -21.65
CA LEU A 332 31.12 9.09 -20.66
C LEU A 332 32.57 9.41 -21.05
N PRO A 333 33.49 9.52 -20.07
CA PRO A 333 34.92 9.70 -20.36
C PRO A 333 35.45 8.65 -21.34
N GLU A 334 36.30 9.10 -22.28
CA GLU A 334 36.81 8.24 -23.35
C GLU A 334 37.50 6.99 -22.79
N GLY A 335 37.13 5.82 -23.34
CA GLY A 335 37.77 4.56 -23.00
C GLY A 335 37.15 3.79 -21.82
N ILE A 336 36.32 4.40 -20.96
CA ILE A 336 35.73 3.69 -19.80
C ILE A 336 34.94 2.44 -20.23
N LEU A 337 34.12 2.53 -21.27
CA LEU A 337 33.38 1.36 -21.78
C LEU A 337 34.31 0.26 -22.33
N ARG A 338 35.46 0.62 -22.89
CA ARG A 338 36.46 -0.34 -23.38
C ARG A 338 37.14 -1.03 -22.19
N GLU A 339 37.51 -0.26 -21.16
CA GLU A 339 38.10 -0.78 -19.93
C GLU A 339 37.14 -1.71 -19.18
N GLY A 340 35.86 -1.33 -19.05
CA GLY A 340 34.83 -2.16 -18.43
C GLY A 340 34.63 -3.51 -19.15
N ARG A 341 34.61 -3.49 -20.50
CA ARG A 341 34.54 -4.72 -21.31
C ARG A 341 35.80 -5.59 -21.15
N ALA A 342 36.99 -4.98 -21.16
CA ALA A 342 38.27 -5.67 -20.98
C ALA A 342 38.37 -6.31 -19.58
N LEU A 343 37.95 -5.61 -18.52
CA LEU A 343 37.93 -6.10 -17.15
C LEU A 343 37.01 -7.33 -17.00
N ARG A 344 35.85 -7.33 -17.67
CA ARG A 344 34.94 -8.49 -17.72
C ARG A 344 35.55 -9.69 -18.46
N GLN A 345 36.26 -9.47 -19.55
CA GLN A 345 36.93 -10.55 -20.31
C GLN A 345 38.08 -11.18 -19.51
N ASN A 346 38.91 -10.34 -18.86
CA ASN A 346 40.02 -10.80 -18.04
C ASN A 346 39.57 -11.63 -16.83
N THR A 347 38.44 -11.28 -16.21
CA THR A 347 37.87 -12.03 -15.08
C THR A 347 37.29 -13.38 -15.50
N ARG A 348 36.66 -13.47 -16.69
CA ARG A 348 36.21 -14.75 -17.28
C ARG A 348 37.37 -15.70 -17.61
N ALA A 349 38.46 -15.17 -18.17
CA ALA A 349 39.64 -15.98 -18.53
C ALA A 349 40.31 -16.64 -17.31
N ARG A 350 40.32 -15.95 -16.15
CA ARG A 350 40.85 -16.51 -14.89
C ARG A 350 40.03 -17.70 -14.35
N LEU A 351 38.71 -17.72 -14.60
CA LEU A 351 37.82 -18.79 -14.17
C LEU A 351 38.07 -20.08 -14.97
N ASN A 352 38.18 -19.99 -16.29
CA ASN A 352 38.35 -21.15 -17.18
C ASN A 352 39.68 -21.90 -16.97
N ARG A 353 40.77 -21.21 -16.63
CA ARG A 353 42.07 -21.87 -16.37
C ARG A 353 42.05 -22.81 -15.16
N ARG A 354 41.15 -22.61 -14.20
CA ARG A 354 41.05 -23.46 -12.99
C ARG A 354 40.32 -24.80 -13.24
N TYR A 355 39.49 -24.91 -14.29
CA TYR A 355 38.70 -26.11 -14.57
C TYR A 355 39.39 -27.14 -15.49
N MET A 356 40.41 -26.75 -16.25
CA MET A 356 41.04 -27.61 -17.26
C MET A 356 42.06 -28.63 -16.69
N VAL A 357 42.48 -28.49 -15.43
CA VAL A 357 43.53 -29.33 -14.80
C VAL A 357 42.97 -30.62 -14.18
N MET A 358 41.65 -30.78 -14.07
CA MET A 358 41.04 -31.87 -13.28
C MET A 358 40.62 -33.12 -14.08
N THR A 359 40.60 -33.09 -15.41
CA THR A 359 39.89 -34.10 -16.23
C THR A 359 40.77 -35.11 -17.00
N THR A 360 42.10 -35.06 -16.94
CA THR A 360 42.99 -35.90 -17.79
C THR A 360 43.48 -37.21 -17.16
N SER A 361 43.19 -37.50 -15.90
CA SER A 361 43.82 -38.62 -15.15
C SER A 361 43.09 -39.98 -15.23
N TRP A 362 41.81 -40.04 -15.59
CA TRP A 362 40.98 -41.25 -15.41
C TRP A 362 40.90 -42.23 -16.60
N VAL A 363 41.29 -41.82 -17.81
CA VAL A 363 41.00 -42.59 -19.04
C VAL A 363 42.00 -43.72 -19.32
N ALA A 364 43.19 -43.72 -18.70
CA ALA A 364 44.27 -44.66 -19.04
C ALA A 364 44.18 -46.06 -18.39
N GLY A 365 43.40 -46.24 -17.31
CA GLY A 365 43.40 -47.49 -16.52
C GLY A 365 42.49 -48.62 -17.02
N LEU A 366 41.43 -48.30 -17.76
CA LEU A 366 40.35 -49.25 -18.09
C LEU A 366 40.73 -50.23 -19.22
N LEU A 367 41.71 -49.89 -20.06
CA LEU A 367 42.03 -50.64 -21.28
C LEU A 367 42.90 -51.89 -21.07
N LEU A 368 43.53 -52.09 -19.91
CA LEU A 368 44.45 -53.22 -19.66
C LEU A 368 43.78 -54.51 -19.15
N ILE A 369 42.55 -54.43 -18.61
CA ILE A 369 41.88 -55.56 -17.95
C ILE A 369 41.16 -56.48 -18.95
N ILE A 370 40.74 -55.93 -20.09
CA ILE A 370 39.90 -56.62 -21.07
C ILE A 370 40.69 -57.68 -21.87
N ALA A 371 42.02 -57.54 -21.98
CA ALA A 371 42.85 -58.42 -22.80
C ALA A 371 43.09 -59.83 -22.20
N GLY A 372 42.96 -60.02 -20.88
CA GLY A 372 43.31 -61.28 -20.21
C GLY A 372 42.24 -62.39 -20.28
N VAL A 373 40.97 -62.02 -20.49
CA VAL A 373 39.84 -62.96 -20.38
C VAL A 373 39.67 -63.82 -21.63
N VAL A 374 40.18 -63.37 -22.77
CA VAL A 374 39.93 -64.00 -24.07
C VAL A 374 40.79 -65.26 -24.32
N TYR A 375 41.94 -65.39 -23.64
CA TYR A 375 42.93 -66.43 -23.93
C TYR A 375 42.60 -67.81 -23.34
N TRP A 376 41.78 -67.88 -22.28
CA TRP A 376 41.54 -69.11 -21.52
C TRP A 376 40.57 -70.09 -22.21
N ASN A 377 39.72 -69.59 -23.10
CA ASN A 377 38.50 -70.31 -23.47
C ASN A 377 38.64 -71.28 -24.66
N ILE A 378 39.84 -71.42 -25.24
CA ILE A 378 40.05 -72.11 -26.53
C ILE A 378 40.66 -73.52 -26.39
N LEU A 379 41.13 -73.91 -25.20
CA LEU A 379 41.97 -75.11 -25.04
C LEU A 379 41.23 -76.43 -24.72
N LYS A 380 39.89 -76.48 -24.66
CA LYS A 380 39.19 -77.58 -23.97
C LYS A 380 38.18 -78.42 -24.77
N THR A 381 38.32 -78.56 -26.09
CA THR A 381 37.27 -79.22 -26.90
C THR A 381 37.77 -80.08 -28.07
N GLN A 382 38.49 -81.19 -27.86
CA GLN A 382 38.71 -82.24 -28.90
C GLN A 382 39.01 -83.65 -28.35
N GLU A 383 38.08 -84.32 -27.66
CA GLU A 383 38.30 -85.75 -27.28
C GLU A 383 37.03 -86.61 -27.18
N GLU A 384 36.12 -86.58 -28.17
CA GLU A 384 34.88 -87.39 -28.10
C GLU A 384 34.50 -88.12 -29.40
N GLU A 385 35.27 -89.14 -29.78
CA GLU A 385 34.86 -90.15 -30.78
C GLU A 385 34.82 -91.60 -30.25
N SER A 386 34.69 -91.80 -28.93
CA SER A 386 34.19 -93.07 -28.35
C SER A 386 32.65 -93.12 -28.31
N ARG A 387 32.00 -92.24 -29.09
CA ARG A 387 30.57 -91.90 -29.07
C ARG A 387 29.63 -92.98 -29.63
N GLY A 388 30.13 -94.06 -30.24
CA GLY A 388 29.28 -94.95 -31.04
C GLY A 388 28.27 -95.83 -30.30
N ARG A 389 28.46 -96.12 -29.00
CA ARG A 389 27.55 -96.99 -28.21
C ARG A 389 27.14 -96.41 -26.85
N PHE A 390 27.78 -95.33 -26.45
CA PHE A 390 27.27 -94.35 -25.50
C PHE A 390 26.15 -93.49 -26.13
N SER A 391 26.12 -93.39 -27.46
CA SER A 391 25.11 -92.64 -28.25
C SER A 391 23.69 -93.13 -28.08
N GLU A 392 23.45 -94.40 -27.75
CA GLU A 392 22.10 -94.95 -27.66
C GLU A 392 21.44 -94.64 -26.30
N ALA A 393 22.18 -94.76 -25.19
CA ALA A 393 21.79 -94.21 -23.90
C ALA A 393 21.72 -92.67 -23.95
N SER A 394 22.63 -92.01 -24.70
CA SER A 394 22.54 -90.58 -25.01
C SER A 394 21.25 -90.24 -25.75
N ARG A 395 20.83 -91.04 -26.73
CA ARG A 395 19.61 -90.79 -27.52
C ARG A 395 18.33 -90.85 -26.69
N LEU A 396 18.25 -91.74 -25.69
CA LEU A 396 17.12 -91.80 -24.76
C LEU A 396 17.12 -90.62 -23.76
N ILE A 397 18.30 -90.18 -23.33
CA ILE A 397 18.50 -88.93 -22.57
C ILE A 397 18.15 -87.69 -23.42
N GLU A 398 18.38 -87.74 -24.74
CA GLU A 398 17.99 -86.70 -25.70
C GLU A 398 16.48 -86.62 -25.93
N LEU A 399 15.76 -87.74 -25.78
CA LEU A 399 14.30 -87.80 -25.89
C LEU A 399 13.56 -87.42 -24.58
N TYR A 400 14.29 -87.08 -23.50
CA TYR A 400 13.75 -86.70 -22.18
C TYR A 400 12.84 -87.77 -21.52
N ASP A 401 13.03 -89.05 -21.87
CA ASP A 401 12.38 -90.17 -21.20
C ASP A 401 13.25 -90.70 -20.05
N HIS A 402 13.28 -89.93 -18.96
CA HIS A 402 14.15 -90.18 -17.80
C HIS A 402 14.07 -91.59 -17.20
N PRO A 403 12.91 -92.26 -17.06
CA PRO A 403 12.86 -93.62 -16.56
C PRO A 403 13.46 -94.65 -17.53
N ALA A 404 13.30 -94.50 -18.85
CA ALA A 404 13.86 -95.41 -19.84
C ALA A 404 15.39 -95.26 -19.99
N ALA A 405 15.90 -94.03 -19.87
CA ALA A 405 17.33 -93.74 -19.91
C ALA A 405 18.11 -94.35 -18.71
N LEU A 406 17.52 -94.38 -17.51
CA LEU A 406 18.12 -95.03 -16.33
C LEU A 406 18.35 -96.53 -16.56
N VAL A 407 17.39 -97.20 -17.21
CA VAL A 407 17.45 -98.63 -17.50
C VAL A 407 18.56 -98.94 -18.52
N ALA A 408 18.67 -98.14 -19.59
CA ALA A 408 19.73 -98.31 -20.60
C ALA A 408 21.16 -98.05 -20.05
N LEU A 409 21.30 -97.13 -19.09
CA LEU A 409 22.57 -96.89 -18.40
C LEU A 409 22.98 -98.03 -17.48
N ASP A 410 22.02 -98.61 -16.73
CA ASP A 410 22.25 -99.79 -15.90
C ASP A 410 22.71 -101.00 -16.74
N GLU A 411 22.24 -101.14 -17.99
CA GLU A 411 22.63 -102.21 -18.90
C GLU A 411 24.04 -102.06 -19.47
N PHE A 412 24.45 -100.83 -19.84
CA PHE A 412 25.81 -100.56 -20.32
C PHE A 412 26.87 -100.85 -19.24
N GLU A 413 26.56 -100.55 -17.97
CA GLU A 413 27.43 -100.84 -16.82
C GLU A 413 27.60 -102.35 -16.56
N ARG A 414 26.58 -103.16 -16.86
CA ARG A 414 26.61 -104.62 -16.65
C ARG A 414 27.41 -105.39 -17.71
N GLY A 415 27.71 -104.79 -18.86
CA GLY A 415 28.37 -105.48 -19.99
C GLY A 415 29.89 -105.65 -19.92
N GLY A 416 30.56 -105.26 -18.83
CA GLY A 416 32.02 -105.43 -18.65
C GLY A 416 32.39 -106.85 -18.22
N ILE A 417 33.43 -107.44 -18.83
CA ILE A 417 33.80 -108.86 -18.62
C ILE A 417 34.73 -109.06 -17.39
N SER A 418 35.35 -107.99 -16.86
CA SER A 418 36.18 -108.02 -15.64
C SER A 418 35.74 -106.99 -14.59
N ALA A 419 36.10 -107.18 -13.31
CA ALA A 419 35.77 -106.22 -12.24
C ALA A 419 36.43 -104.84 -12.43
N ALA A 420 37.61 -104.81 -13.06
CA ALA A 420 38.28 -103.57 -13.45
C ALA A 420 37.60 -102.89 -14.65
N ASP A 421 37.11 -103.67 -15.64
CA ASP A 421 36.33 -103.13 -16.76
C ASP A 421 34.95 -102.62 -16.35
N GLN A 422 34.28 -103.29 -15.41
CA GLN A 422 33.00 -102.80 -14.87
C GLN A 422 33.20 -101.51 -14.06
N ALA A 423 34.31 -101.38 -13.32
CA ALA A 423 34.67 -100.13 -12.66
C ALA A 423 34.99 -99.01 -13.67
N ALA A 424 35.69 -99.33 -14.77
CA ALA A 424 35.97 -98.38 -15.85
C ALA A 424 34.71 -97.98 -16.63
N ARG A 425 33.76 -98.90 -16.87
CA ARG A 425 32.48 -98.59 -17.53
C ARG A 425 31.49 -97.87 -16.63
N LYS A 426 31.46 -98.17 -15.32
CA LYS A 426 30.77 -97.32 -14.33
C LYS A 426 31.35 -95.92 -14.30
N ALA A 427 32.68 -95.78 -14.35
CA ALA A 427 33.33 -94.48 -14.52
C ALA A 427 32.91 -93.78 -15.84
N GLN A 428 32.66 -94.54 -16.91
CA GLN A 428 32.17 -94.01 -18.19
C GLN A 428 30.67 -93.65 -18.20
N THR A 429 29.81 -94.26 -17.39
CA THR A 429 28.37 -93.88 -17.30
C THR A 429 28.09 -92.80 -16.26
N VAL A 430 29.01 -92.56 -15.32
CA VAL A 430 28.97 -91.39 -14.43
C VAL A 430 28.59 -90.10 -15.17
N PRO A 431 29.19 -89.72 -16.31
CA PRO A 431 28.79 -88.49 -17.02
C PRO A 431 27.34 -88.51 -17.52
N LEU A 432 26.76 -89.66 -17.93
CA LEU A 432 25.35 -89.73 -18.35
C LEU A 432 24.37 -89.77 -17.18
N ARG A 433 24.72 -90.42 -16.06
CA ARG A 433 23.92 -90.32 -14.83
C ARG A 433 23.97 -88.91 -14.26
N GLN A 434 25.13 -88.25 -14.31
CA GLN A 434 25.26 -86.83 -14.00
C GLN A 434 24.42 -85.99 -14.97
N ARG A 435 24.39 -86.33 -16.27
CA ARG A 435 23.53 -85.65 -17.27
C ARG A 435 22.04 -85.85 -17.01
N LEU A 436 21.62 -87.04 -16.60
CA LEU A 436 20.23 -87.32 -16.24
C LEU A 436 19.84 -86.66 -14.91
N ALA A 437 20.73 -86.66 -13.91
CA ALA A 437 20.52 -85.98 -12.65
C ALA A 437 20.44 -84.45 -12.84
N THR A 438 21.28 -83.89 -13.72
CA THR A 438 21.22 -82.47 -14.11
C THR A 438 19.92 -82.17 -14.86
N GLN A 439 19.50 -83.01 -15.83
CA GLN A 439 18.22 -82.82 -16.52
C GLN A 439 16.99 -82.92 -15.59
N ASN A 440 16.99 -83.85 -14.63
CA ASN A 440 15.91 -83.93 -13.62
C ASN A 440 15.91 -82.71 -12.69
N ALA A 441 17.09 -82.21 -12.32
CA ALA A 441 17.20 -80.96 -11.56
C ALA A 441 16.71 -79.76 -12.38
N ASP A 442 17.00 -79.73 -13.69
CA ASP A 442 16.54 -78.71 -14.62
C ASP A 442 15.02 -78.77 -14.84
N GLU A 443 14.41 -79.96 -14.94
CA GLU A 443 12.95 -80.14 -15.00
C GLU A 443 12.28 -79.59 -13.73
N GLN A 444 12.78 -79.94 -12.55
CA GLN A 444 12.22 -79.43 -11.28
C GLN A 444 12.37 -77.91 -11.16
N ARG A 445 13.52 -77.36 -11.57
CA ARG A 445 13.78 -75.92 -11.60
C ARG A 445 12.81 -75.20 -12.54
N LEU A 446 12.65 -75.67 -13.77
CA LEU A 446 11.73 -75.09 -14.76
C LEU A 446 10.28 -75.15 -14.29
N ARG A 447 9.88 -76.22 -13.60
CA ARG A 447 8.54 -76.34 -13.04
C ARG A 447 8.27 -75.32 -11.93
N LEU A 448 9.24 -75.08 -11.05
CA LEU A 448 9.14 -74.05 -10.01
C LEU A 448 9.10 -72.64 -10.63
N GLU A 449 9.90 -72.37 -11.66
CA GLU A 449 9.88 -71.07 -12.34
C GLU A 449 8.55 -70.85 -13.09
N ALA A 450 7.98 -71.90 -13.71
CA ALA A 450 6.67 -71.83 -14.35
C ALA A 450 5.54 -71.47 -13.37
N LEU A 451 5.56 -72.05 -12.16
CA LEU A 451 4.63 -71.70 -11.09
C LEU A 451 4.81 -70.25 -10.63
N ALA A 452 6.06 -69.82 -10.42
CA ALA A 452 6.35 -68.44 -10.04
C ALA A 452 5.85 -67.43 -11.09
N LEU A 453 6.06 -67.69 -12.38
CA LEU A 453 5.57 -66.84 -13.48
C LEU A 453 4.04 -66.85 -13.58
N ALA A 454 3.38 -68.00 -13.35
CA ALA A 454 1.92 -68.10 -13.33
C ALA A 454 1.29 -67.31 -12.18
N ASP A 455 1.91 -67.32 -10.99
CA ASP A 455 1.44 -66.51 -9.85
C ASP A 455 1.70 -65.02 -10.07
N ARG A 456 2.83 -64.65 -10.70
CA ARG A 456 3.08 -63.26 -11.13
C ARG A 456 2.04 -62.75 -12.12
N ARG A 457 1.62 -63.58 -13.09
CA ARG A 457 0.53 -63.24 -14.02
C ARG A 457 -0.77 -62.89 -13.28
N LYS A 458 -1.07 -63.56 -12.16
CA LYS A 458 -2.27 -63.29 -11.35
C LYS A 458 -2.16 -62.01 -10.51
N GLN A 459 -0.96 -61.64 -10.06
CA GLN A 459 -0.73 -60.44 -9.25
C GLN A 459 -0.77 -59.13 -10.07
N GLY A 460 -0.57 -59.22 -11.39
CA GLY A 460 -0.58 -58.07 -12.30
C GLY A 460 0.81 -57.47 -12.55
N LEU A 461 0.97 -56.86 -13.74
CA LEU A 461 2.20 -56.19 -14.16
C LEU A 461 2.23 -54.74 -13.65
N THR A 462 3.35 -54.34 -13.07
CA THR A 462 3.62 -53.00 -12.54
C THR A 462 5.00 -52.53 -12.98
N LEU A 463 5.24 -51.22 -12.99
CA LEU A 463 6.54 -50.67 -13.39
C LEU A 463 7.73 -51.28 -12.63
N GLY A 464 7.55 -51.64 -11.35
CA GLY A 464 8.62 -52.22 -10.53
C GLY A 464 8.91 -53.71 -10.76
N ASN A 465 8.03 -54.47 -11.45
CA ASN A 465 8.19 -55.92 -11.62
C ASN A 465 8.28 -56.37 -13.10
N VAL A 466 7.98 -55.49 -14.06
CA VAL A 466 7.93 -55.83 -15.50
C VAL A 466 9.28 -56.25 -16.06
N ALA A 467 10.37 -55.58 -15.70
CA ALA A 467 11.71 -55.92 -16.17
C ALA A 467 12.18 -57.30 -15.69
N GLU A 468 12.00 -57.58 -14.40
CA GLU A 468 12.36 -58.87 -13.81
C GLU A 468 11.52 -60.01 -14.40
N THR A 469 10.22 -59.78 -14.59
CA THR A 469 9.32 -60.77 -15.18
C THR A 469 9.59 -61.01 -16.66
N GLU A 470 9.94 -59.98 -17.44
CA GLU A 470 10.36 -60.12 -18.85
C GLU A 470 11.62 -60.99 -18.97
N SER A 471 12.66 -60.67 -18.20
CA SER A 471 13.93 -61.42 -18.21
C SER A 471 13.74 -62.88 -17.81
N ARG A 472 13.00 -63.14 -16.72
CA ARG A 472 12.70 -64.49 -16.24
C ARG A 472 11.82 -65.27 -17.23
N ALA A 473 10.79 -64.64 -17.80
CA ALA A 473 9.92 -65.29 -18.77
C ALA A 473 10.64 -65.55 -20.11
N ASN A 474 11.55 -64.67 -20.53
CA ASN A 474 12.36 -64.84 -21.74
C ASN A 474 13.37 -65.96 -21.57
N LYS A 475 14.06 -66.02 -20.42
CA LYS A 475 14.95 -67.13 -20.08
C LYS A 475 14.20 -68.45 -19.98
N TYR A 476 13.04 -68.45 -19.31
CA TYR A 476 12.16 -69.61 -19.23
C TYR A 476 11.73 -70.07 -20.63
N LEU A 477 11.36 -69.16 -21.54
CA LEU A 477 10.99 -69.51 -22.91
C LEU A 477 12.16 -70.03 -23.74
N GLN A 478 13.37 -69.49 -23.59
CA GLN A 478 14.57 -70.02 -24.25
C GLN A 478 14.87 -71.44 -23.78
N GLU A 479 14.83 -71.70 -22.48
CA GLU A 479 15.05 -73.03 -21.91
C GLU A 479 13.90 -73.97 -22.30
N PHE A 480 12.64 -73.53 -22.21
CA PHE A 480 11.44 -74.27 -22.62
C PHE A 480 11.50 -74.73 -24.08
N ASN A 481 11.95 -73.86 -25.00
CA ASN A 481 12.08 -74.17 -26.43
C ASN A 481 13.21 -75.16 -26.73
N GLN A 482 14.18 -75.34 -25.83
CA GLN A 482 15.28 -76.30 -25.96
C GLN A 482 14.94 -77.68 -25.38
N MET A 483 13.84 -77.81 -24.62
CA MET A 483 13.43 -79.08 -24.01
C MET A 483 12.73 -80.03 -25.00
N GLY A 484 12.84 -81.34 -24.76
CA GLY A 484 12.14 -82.36 -25.53
C GLY A 484 10.60 -82.27 -25.41
N GLY A 485 9.90 -82.72 -26.46
CA GLY A 485 8.45 -82.52 -26.63
C GLY A 485 7.58 -83.02 -25.47
N ALA A 486 7.97 -84.09 -24.77
CA ALA A 486 7.24 -84.63 -23.62
C ALA A 486 7.26 -83.70 -22.40
N LEU A 487 8.40 -83.04 -22.14
CA LEU A 487 8.54 -82.09 -21.03
C LEU A 487 7.80 -80.77 -21.31
N GLN A 488 7.84 -80.31 -22.56
CA GLN A 488 7.10 -79.13 -23.00
C GLN A 488 5.58 -79.27 -22.77
N THR A 489 5.00 -80.45 -23.03
CA THR A 489 3.59 -80.72 -22.73
C THR A 489 3.25 -80.62 -21.23
N LYS A 490 4.13 -81.11 -20.34
CA LYS A 490 3.91 -81.01 -18.89
C LYS A 490 3.99 -79.57 -18.39
N LEU A 491 4.92 -78.79 -18.91
CA LEU A 491 5.12 -77.38 -18.53
C LEU A 491 4.01 -76.47 -19.08
N LYS A 492 3.50 -76.71 -20.30
CA LYS A 492 2.33 -75.98 -20.86
C LYS A 492 1.05 -76.14 -20.03
N ALA A 493 0.89 -77.24 -19.29
CA ALA A 493 -0.26 -77.40 -18.40
C ALA A 493 -0.23 -76.44 -17.19
N ILE A 494 0.96 -75.95 -16.79
CA ILE A 494 1.14 -75.04 -15.65
C ILE A 494 1.09 -73.58 -16.10
N LEU A 495 1.79 -73.26 -17.19
CA LEU A 495 1.78 -71.93 -17.82
C LEU A 495 1.33 -72.09 -19.29
N PRO A 496 0.03 -71.94 -19.59
CA PRO A 496 -0.52 -72.26 -20.91
C PRO A 496 -0.09 -71.30 -22.03
N GLU A 497 0.17 -70.03 -21.71
CA GLU A 497 0.61 -69.01 -22.68
C GLU A 497 1.79 -68.19 -22.12
N PRO A 498 3.01 -68.73 -22.15
CA PRO A 498 4.21 -67.99 -21.76
C PRO A 498 4.52 -66.82 -22.71
N GLU A 499 4.21 -66.99 -24.00
CA GLU A 499 4.37 -65.94 -25.02
C GLU A 499 3.43 -64.75 -24.79
N GLY A 500 2.20 -65.01 -24.33
CA GLY A 500 1.23 -63.99 -23.98
C GLY A 500 1.72 -63.09 -22.84
N LEU A 501 2.33 -63.67 -21.81
CA LEU A 501 2.94 -62.92 -20.70
C LEU A 501 4.08 -62.02 -21.20
N LEU A 502 4.99 -62.56 -22.03
CA LEU A 502 6.06 -61.76 -22.62
C LEU A 502 5.54 -60.64 -23.50
N SER A 503 4.49 -60.89 -24.29
CA SER A 503 3.88 -59.85 -25.13
C SER A 503 3.29 -58.71 -24.29
N ALA A 504 2.66 -59.02 -23.15
CA ALA A 504 2.14 -58.02 -22.22
C ALA A 504 3.26 -57.23 -21.54
N CYS A 505 4.36 -57.88 -21.14
CA CYS A 505 5.55 -57.19 -20.63
C CYS A 505 6.16 -56.25 -21.67
N ARG A 506 6.31 -56.72 -22.93
CA ARG A 506 6.83 -55.90 -24.04
C ARG A 506 5.93 -54.72 -24.35
N GLN A 507 4.61 -54.92 -24.40
CA GLN A 507 3.66 -53.83 -24.62
C GLN A 507 3.71 -52.77 -23.52
N MET A 508 3.92 -53.18 -22.25
CA MET A 508 4.08 -52.25 -21.15
C MET A 508 5.41 -51.49 -21.24
N LEU A 509 6.50 -52.16 -21.62
CA LEU A 509 7.80 -51.52 -21.89
C LEU A 509 7.74 -50.56 -23.09
N ASP A 510 6.95 -50.88 -24.13
CA ASP A 510 6.72 -49.96 -25.25
C ASP A 510 5.94 -48.70 -24.81
N ARG A 511 4.96 -48.86 -23.93
CA ARG A 511 4.26 -47.71 -23.32
C ARG A 511 5.20 -46.87 -22.47
N THR A 512 6.07 -47.48 -21.66
CA THR A 512 7.03 -46.72 -20.84
C THR A 512 8.06 -45.99 -21.70
N ARG A 513 8.49 -46.54 -22.85
CA ARG A 513 9.32 -45.82 -23.83
C ARG A 513 8.63 -44.56 -24.35
N ASN A 514 7.36 -44.66 -24.70
CA ASN A 514 6.58 -43.50 -25.12
C ASN A 514 6.41 -42.48 -23.98
N ASP A 515 6.17 -42.96 -22.75
CA ASP A 515 6.07 -42.09 -21.58
C ASP A 515 7.39 -41.35 -21.30
N VAL A 516 8.55 -41.99 -21.48
CA VAL A 516 9.87 -41.34 -21.38
C VAL A 516 9.97 -40.17 -22.34
N ALA A 517 9.58 -40.33 -23.61
CA ALA A 517 9.60 -39.24 -24.58
C ALA A 517 8.68 -38.07 -24.16
N THR A 518 7.48 -38.37 -23.64
CA THR A 518 6.57 -37.34 -23.14
C THR A 518 7.12 -36.61 -21.90
N GLN A 519 7.76 -37.34 -20.97
CA GLN A 519 8.37 -36.74 -19.78
C GLN A 519 9.59 -35.91 -20.13
N ILE A 520 10.41 -36.32 -21.11
CA ILE A 520 11.52 -35.50 -21.64
C ILE A 520 10.98 -34.20 -22.23
N ALA A 521 9.89 -34.23 -23.00
CA ALA A 521 9.29 -33.02 -23.55
C ALA A 521 8.77 -32.07 -22.45
N LEU A 522 8.12 -32.62 -21.41
CA LEU A 522 7.67 -31.85 -20.24
C LEU A 522 8.85 -31.26 -19.45
N LEU A 523 9.90 -32.04 -19.25
CA LEU A 523 11.11 -31.62 -18.56
C LEU A 523 11.81 -30.49 -19.33
N ASN A 524 12.02 -30.64 -20.63
CA ASN A 524 12.63 -29.60 -21.47
C ASN A 524 11.80 -28.31 -21.47
N LYS A 525 10.46 -28.43 -21.55
CA LYS A 525 9.56 -27.28 -21.45
C LYS A 525 9.66 -26.57 -20.10
N ALA A 526 9.77 -27.32 -19.00
CA ALA A 526 9.91 -26.76 -17.66
C ALA A 526 11.32 -26.18 -17.41
N MET A 527 12.36 -26.76 -18.01
CA MET A 527 13.75 -26.34 -17.87
C MET A 527 14.11 -25.09 -18.67
N GLY A 528 13.43 -24.83 -19.80
CA GLY A 528 13.72 -23.67 -20.67
C GLY A 528 15.14 -23.67 -21.26
N ASP A 529 15.41 -22.71 -22.15
CA ASP A 529 16.74 -22.59 -22.79
C ASP A 529 17.76 -21.98 -21.80
N ASP A 530 17.51 -20.75 -21.35
CA ASP A 530 18.44 -20.01 -20.47
C ASP A 530 18.16 -20.22 -18.97
N ASN A 531 16.89 -20.15 -18.54
CA ASN A 531 16.46 -20.25 -17.14
C ASN A 531 15.34 -21.27 -16.95
N VAL A 532 15.32 -21.92 -15.79
CA VAL A 532 14.25 -22.86 -15.41
C VAL A 532 12.93 -22.11 -15.28
N THR A 533 12.00 -22.39 -16.19
CA THR A 533 10.67 -21.74 -16.24
C THR A 533 9.79 -22.12 -15.06
N ASP A 534 9.87 -23.39 -14.61
CA ASP A 534 9.11 -23.91 -13.49
C ASP A 534 9.93 -24.98 -12.74
N LEU A 535 10.61 -24.57 -11.67
CA LEU A 535 11.48 -25.42 -10.86
C LEU A 535 10.75 -26.63 -10.26
N THR A 536 9.50 -26.42 -9.83
CA THR A 536 8.68 -27.47 -9.22
C THR A 536 8.28 -28.53 -10.22
N LYS A 537 7.76 -28.14 -11.39
CA LYS A 537 7.40 -29.09 -12.45
C LYS A 537 8.63 -29.78 -13.03
N ALA A 538 9.76 -29.07 -13.16
CA ALA A 538 11.01 -29.68 -13.60
C ALA A 538 11.51 -30.77 -12.64
N ALA A 539 11.45 -30.53 -11.33
CA ALA A 539 11.84 -31.52 -10.32
C ALA A 539 10.92 -32.76 -10.34
N GLU A 540 9.60 -32.58 -10.43
CA GLU A 540 8.65 -33.70 -10.51
C GLU A 540 8.81 -34.49 -11.81
N ALA A 541 8.99 -33.81 -12.95
CA ALA A 541 9.24 -34.45 -14.23
C ALA A 541 10.56 -35.25 -14.22
N LEU A 542 11.60 -34.72 -13.57
CA LEU A 542 12.88 -35.42 -13.39
C LEU A 542 12.73 -36.68 -12.51
N GLU A 543 12.01 -36.60 -11.38
CA GLU A 543 11.76 -37.76 -10.52
C GLU A 543 10.99 -38.87 -11.27
N ARG A 544 9.96 -38.48 -12.04
CA ARG A 544 9.19 -39.43 -12.87
C ARG A 544 10.04 -40.03 -13.99
N LEU A 545 10.83 -39.21 -14.67
CA LEU A 545 11.75 -39.65 -15.73
C LEU A 545 12.76 -40.67 -15.20
N ARG A 546 13.34 -40.43 -14.01
CA ARG A 546 14.26 -41.37 -13.36
C ARG A 546 13.62 -42.72 -13.04
N LEU A 547 12.38 -42.68 -12.54
CA LEU A 547 11.65 -43.91 -12.24
C LEU A 547 11.43 -44.72 -13.52
N LEU A 548 11.04 -44.06 -14.63
CA LEU A 548 10.87 -44.73 -15.93
C LEU A 548 12.20 -45.25 -16.50
N LEU A 549 13.27 -44.44 -16.50
CA LEU A 549 14.59 -44.85 -16.99
C LEU A 549 15.15 -46.02 -16.19
N LYS A 550 15.00 -46.02 -14.86
CA LYS A 550 15.40 -47.15 -14.02
C LYS A 550 14.69 -48.44 -14.43
N THR A 551 13.39 -48.38 -14.70
CA THR A 551 12.63 -49.57 -15.13
C THR A 551 13.05 -50.10 -16.49
N LEU A 552 13.47 -49.24 -17.41
CA LEU A 552 14.00 -49.65 -18.73
C LEU A 552 15.45 -50.15 -18.63
N ASN A 553 16.26 -49.58 -17.74
CA ASN A 553 17.62 -50.05 -17.49
C ASN A 553 17.62 -51.45 -16.85
N ASP A 554 16.73 -51.68 -15.88
CA ASP A 554 16.49 -53.01 -15.30
C ASP A 554 16.05 -54.02 -16.38
N ALA A 555 15.35 -53.56 -17.43
CA ALA A 555 14.94 -54.37 -18.60
C ALA A 555 16.05 -54.52 -19.67
N LYS A 556 17.26 -54.00 -19.43
CA LYS A 556 18.42 -54.04 -20.34
C LYS A 556 18.15 -53.43 -21.72
N ASP A 557 17.37 -52.35 -21.76
CA ASP A 557 17.17 -51.59 -22.99
C ASP A 557 18.49 -50.92 -23.43
N LYS A 558 18.70 -50.79 -24.75
CA LYS A 558 19.96 -50.29 -25.32
C LYS A 558 19.95 -48.78 -25.60
N ASP A 559 18.77 -48.18 -25.71
CA ASP A 559 18.60 -46.79 -26.16
C ASP A 559 18.18 -45.86 -25.01
N LEU A 560 19.00 -45.80 -23.94
CA LEU A 560 18.72 -44.99 -22.74
C LEU A 560 19.63 -43.76 -22.60
N ASP A 561 20.75 -43.73 -23.32
CA ASP A 561 21.80 -42.70 -23.20
C ASP A 561 21.26 -41.27 -23.32
N PHE A 562 20.31 -41.05 -24.24
CA PHE A 562 19.70 -39.72 -24.40
C PHE A 562 18.85 -39.33 -23.19
N GLY A 563 18.04 -40.25 -22.68
CA GLY A 563 17.20 -40.02 -21.50
C GLY A 563 18.04 -39.79 -20.24
N GLU A 564 19.06 -40.62 -20.02
CA GLU A 564 19.99 -40.47 -18.90
C GLU A 564 20.78 -39.17 -18.99
N ALA A 565 21.32 -38.82 -20.16
CA ALA A 565 22.02 -37.55 -20.36
C ALA A 565 21.11 -36.33 -20.13
N THR A 566 19.82 -36.39 -20.51
CA THR A 566 18.87 -35.30 -20.21
C THR A 566 18.55 -35.21 -18.72
N ALA A 567 18.40 -36.34 -18.03
CA ALA A 567 18.18 -36.38 -16.59
C ALA A 567 19.38 -35.84 -15.80
N ASP A 568 20.60 -36.19 -16.20
CA ASP A 568 21.84 -35.73 -15.56
C ASP A 568 22.07 -34.24 -15.78
N ARG A 569 21.85 -33.73 -17.00
CA ARG A 569 21.90 -32.28 -17.29
C ARG A 569 20.88 -31.50 -16.47
N ALA A 570 19.66 -32.03 -16.33
CA ALA A 570 18.63 -31.41 -15.51
C ALA A 570 18.99 -31.45 -14.03
N GLU A 571 19.52 -32.56 -13.50
CA GLU A 571 19.98 -32.64 -12.11
C GLU A 571 21.10 -31.64 -11.82
N LEU A 572 22.09 -31.53 -12.70
CA LEU A 572 23.19 -30.59 -12.52
C LEU A 572 22.68 -29.15 -12.38
N ARG A 573 21.70 -28.76 -13.21
CA ARG A 573 21.05 -27.44 -13.14
C ARG A 573 20.16 -27.28 -11.90
N LEU A 574 19.44 -28.32 -11.47
CA LEU A 574 18.55 -28.28 -10.30
C LEU A 574 19.30 -28.45 -8.95
N SER A 575 20.52 -28.98 -8.96
CA SER A 575 21.30 -29.27 -7.75
C SER A 575 21.61 -28.03 -6.92
N GLY A 576 21.87 -26.90 -7.58
CA GLY A 576 22.06 -25.59 -6.94
C GLY A 576 20.78 -24.98 -6.35
N GLU A 577 19.61 -25.50 -6.74
CA GLU A 577 18.28 -24.99 -6.39
C GLU A 577 17.50 -25.95 -5.46
N ARG A 578 18.16 -26.98 -4.90
CA ARG A 578 17.47 -27.96 -4.03
C ARG A 578 16.75 -27.33 -2.83
N LYS A 579 17.36 -26.29 -2.23
CA LYS A 579 16.76 -25.54 -1.12
C LYS A 579 15.51 -24.76 -1.56
N THR A 580 15.54 -24.15 -2.74
CA THR A 580 14.42 -23.35 -3.28
C THR A 580 13.25 -24.25 -3.70
N ILE A 581 13.54 -25.44 -4.23
CA ILE A 581 12.52 -26.46 -4.54
C ILE A 581 11.82 -26.94 -3.27
N ALA A 582 12.58 -27.23 -2.20
CA ALA A 582 12.00 -27.65 -0.93
C ALA A 582 11.11 -26.56 -0.31
N ALA A 583 11.54 -25.30 -0.39
CA ALA A 583 10.81 -24.12 0.03
C ALA A 583 9.49 -23.91 -0.75
N LEU A 584 9.50 -24.06 -2.08
CA LEU A 584 8.28 -23.96 -2.89
C LEU A 584 7.30 -25.10 -2.59
N LYS A 585 7.80 -26.31 -2.34
CA LYS A 585 6.98 -27.47 -1.97
C LYS A 585 6.33 -27.33 -0.59
N SER A 586 6.96 -26.65 0.36
CA SER A 586 6.33 -26.36 1.66
C SER A 586 5.24 -25.30 1.52
N LEU A 587 5.47 -24.26 0.71
CA LEU A 587 4.46 -23.24 0.40
C LEU A 587 3.21 -23.85 -0.23
N GLY A 588 3.37 -24.74 -1.22
CA GLY A 588 2.23 -25.38 -1.89
C GLY A 588 1.43 -26.37 -1.04
N LYS A 589 1.98 -26.81 0.11
CA LYS A 589 1.29 -27.72 1.06
C LYS A 589 0.46 -27.00 2.12
N ALA A 590 0.57 -25.68 2.25
CA ALA A 590 -0.13 -24.93 3.29
C ALA A 590 -1.65 -25.06 3.14
N ALA A 591 -2.37 -25.37 4.24
CA ALA A 591 -3.82 -25.52 4.25
C ALA A 591 -4.56 -24.18 4.40
N ASP A 592 -3.97 -23.25 5.13
CA ASP A 592 -4.55 -21.99 5.56
C ASP A 592 -3.53 -20.83 5.44
N LEU A 593 -4.02 -19.59 5.62
CA LEU A 593 -3.16 -18.41 5.56
C LEU A 593 -2.07 -18.45 6.63
N ALA A 594 -2.37 -18.93 7.84
CA ALA A 594 -1.40 -19.00 8.93
C ALA A 594 -0.25 -19.95 8.60
N GLY A 595 -0.56 -21.16 8.11
CA GLY A 595 0.44 -22.12 7.65
C GLY A 595 1.25 -21.60 6.46
N TYR A 596 0.62 -20.86 5.53
CA TYR A 596 1.32 -20.28 4.39
C TYR A 596 2.28 -19.16 4.80
N LEU A 597 1.87 -18.27 5.72
CA LEU A 597 2.73 -17.21 6.25
C LEU A 597 3.90 -17.78 7.08
N ALA A 598 3.67 -18.86 7.84
CA ALA A 598 4.73 -19.57 8.56
C ALA A 598 5.74 -20.19 7.58
N ALA A 599 5.26 -20.86 6.53
CA ALA A 599 6.13 -21.37 5.47
C ALA A 599 6.91 -20.24 4.79
N LEU A 600 6.28 -19.10 4.48
CA LEU A 600 6.98 -17.93 3.94
C LEU A 600 8.09 -17.41 4.87
N ALA A 601 7.81 -17.33 6.18
CA ALA A 601 8.82 -16.93 7.17
C ALA A 601 10.02 -17.88 7.18
N ASP A 602 9.77 -19.19 7.18
CA ASP A 602 10.82 -20.21 7.12
C ASP A 602 11.61 -20.13 5.81
N THR A 603 10.93 -19.86 4.67
CA THR A 603 11.62 -19.67 3.40
C THR A 603 12.51 -18.42 3.41
N ALA A 604 12.04 -17.31 3.99
CA ALA A 604 12.82 -16.09 4.13
C ALA A 604 14.05 -16.29 5.05
N ALA A 605 13.87 -16.99 6.18
CA ALA A 605 14.94 -17.24 7.16
C ALA A 605 16.00 -18.22 6.63
N ASN A 606 15.59 -19.35 6.05
CA ASN A 606 16.51 -20.41 5.60
C ASN A 606 17.33 -20.05 4.35
N THR A 607 16.92 -19.00 3.63
CA THR A 607 17.62 -18.50 2.44
C THR A 607 18.33 -17.17 2.66
N ALA A 608 18.29 -16.60 3.88
CA ALA A 608 18.81 -15.28 4.19
C ALA A 608 20.33 -15.07 3.94
N GLY A 609 21.12 -16.16 3.90
CA GLY A 609 22.57 -16.11 3.64
C GLY A 609 22.96 -16.14 2.15
N GLU A 610 22.04 -16.53 1.27
CA GLU A 610 22.23 -16.55 -0.19
C GLU A 610 21.32 -15.45 -0.75
N LYS A 611 21.85 -14.48 -1.53
CA LYS A 611 21.02 -13.44 -2.19
C LYS A 611 20.14 -14.04 -3.29
N SER A 612 19.25 -14.97 -2.92
CA SER A 612 18.33 -15.64 -3.83
C SER A 612 17.10 -14.77 -4.02
N ASP A 613 16.67 -14.63 -5.28
CA ASP A 613 15.44 -13.94 -5.69
C ASP A 613 14.22 -14.42 -4.87
N LEU A 614 14.16 -15.71 -4.54
CA LEU A 614 13.10 -16.31 -3.72
C LEU A 614 13.07 -15.75 -2.29
N SER A 615 14.22 -15.61 -1.62
CA SER A 615 14.32 -15.04 -0.27
C SER A 615 13.77 -13.62 -0.22
N SER A 616 14.17 -12.81 -1.21
CA SER A 616 13.76 -11.41 -1.30
C SER A 616 12.24 -11.28 -1.49
N ARG A 617 11.65 -12.10 -2.36
CA ARG A 617 10.19 -12.14 -2.60
C ARG A 617 9.42 -12.65 -1.38
N ALA A 618 9.91 -13.70 -0.73
CA ALA A 618 9.28 -14.24 0.48
C ALA A 618 9.33 -13.22 1.63
N SER A 619 10.47 -12.55 1.84
CA SER A 619 10.63 -11.49 2.83
C SER A 619 9.76 -10.26 2.52
N PHE A 620 9.63 -9.90 1.23
CA PHE A 620 8.75 -8.81 0.78
C PHE A 620 7.29 -9.05 1.19
N VAL A 621 6.77 -10.25 0.91
CA VAL A 621 5.39 -10.63 1.27
C VAL A 621 5.24 -10.77 2.79
N PHE A 622 6.19 -11.42 3.46
CA PHE A 622 6.12 -11.68 4.90
C PHE A 622 6.17 -10.40 5.73
N SER A 623 7.08 -9.46 5.41
CA SER A 623 7.18 -8.16 6.10
C SER A 623 5.90 -7.33 6.01
N ARG A 624 5.06 -7.59 4.98
CA ARG A 624 3.78 -6.91 4.75
C ARG A 624 2.56 -7.75 5.12
N ALA A 625 2.75 -8.93 5.71
CA ALA A 625 1.68 -9.80 6.16
C ALA A 625 0.63 -9.13 7.07
N PRO A 626 0.96 -8.14 7.94
CA PRO A 626 -0.06 -7.42 8.72
C PRO A 626 -1.13 -6.74 7.85
N THR A 627 -0.77 -6.26 6.65
CA THR A 627 -1.72 -5.62 5.73
C THR A 627 -2.73 -6.59 5.13
N LEU A 628 -2.32 -7.86 4.97
CA LEU A 628 -3.18 -8.97 4.55
C LEU A 628 -4.13 -9.41 5.66
N GLN A 629 -3.67 -9.37 6.92
CA GLN A 629 -4.53 -9.63 8.07
C GLN A 629 -5.55 -8.51 8.31
N ALA A 630 -5.22 -7.29 7.90
CA ALA A 630 -6.10 -6.12 7.94
C ALA A 630 -7.04 -6.01 6.72
N LEU A 631 -7.01 -6.95 5.77
CA LEU A 631 -7.98 -6.96 4.66
C LEU A 631 -9.41 -7.22 5.18
N PRO A 632 -10.42 -6.59 4.55
CA PRO A 632 -10.35 -5.72 3.39
C PRO A 632 -10.06 -4.26 3.74
N ARG A 633 -9.97 -3.87 5.03
CA ARG A 633 -9.89 -2.46 5.46
C ARG A 633 -8.73 -1.70 4.82
N SER A 634 -7.61 -2.37 4.56
CA SER A 634 -6.44 -1.83 3.87
C SER A 634 -6.66 -1.51 2.38
N ALA A 635 -7.65 -2.12 1.74
CA ALA A 635 -7.99 -1.91 0.33
C ALA A 635 -9.11 -0.87 0.11
N LEU A 636 -9.81 -0.45 1.16
CA LEU A 636 -10.97 0.46 1.06
C LEU A 636 -10.54 1.92 0.92
N ALA A 637 -11.31 2.68 0.13
CA ALA A 637 -11.21 4.13 0.05
C ALA A 637 -11.54 4.77 1.41
N PRO A 638 -11.07 6.00 1.71
CA PRO A 638 -11.21 6.61 3.03
C PRO A 638 -12.64 6.63 3.57
N ARG A 639 -13.63 6.98 2.72
CA ARG A 639 -15.05 7.06 3.12
C ARG A 639 -15.64 5.69 3.45
N VAL A 640 -15.42 4.73 2.55
CA VAL A 640 -15.87 3.34 2.72
C VAL A 640 -15.15 2.68 3.91
N GLY A 641 -13.88 3.00 4.12
CA GLY A 641 -13.09 2.60 5.28
C GLY A 641 -13.65 3.13 6.59
N ALA A 642 -14.09 4.39 6.63
CA ALA A 642 -14.76 4.95 7.81
C ALA A 642 -16.08 4.23 8.11
N MET A 643 -16.90 3.93 7.09
CA MET A 643 -18.12 3.12 7.25
C MET A 643 -17.80 1.71 7.77
N TRP A 644 -16.74 1.09 7.23
CA TRP A 644 -16.26 -0.23 7.66
C TRP A 644 -15.86 -0.25 9.14
N ASP A 645 -15.09 0.75 9.57
CA ASP A 645 -14.59 0.86 10.95
C ASP A 645 -15.76 1.10 11.92
N ALA A 646 -16.67 2.02 11.56
CA ALA A 646 -17.83 2.38 12.35
C ALA A 646 -18.88 1.27 12.43
N ALA A 647 -18.98 0.37 11.44
CA ALA A 647 -19.99 -0.69 11.43
C ALA A 647 -19.95 -1.61 12.67
N ALA A 648 -18.79 -1.73 13.32
CA ALA A 648 -18.64 -2.54 14.55
C ALA A 648 -19.27 -1.88 15.79
N THR A 649 -19.26 -0.56 15.88
CA THR A 649 -19.74 0.19 17.05
C THR A 649 -21.09 0.86 16.80
N ALA A 650 -21.47 1.06 15.54
CA ALA A 650 -22.74 1.65 15.15
C ALA A 650 -23.93 0.74 15.44
N ASP A 651 -25.09 1.37 15.68
CA ASP A 651 -26.36 0.75 16.09
C ASP A 651 -26.73 -0.51 15.27
N PRO A 652 -26.79 -1.70 15.90
CA PRO A 652 -27.28 -2.97 15.33
C PRO A 652 -28.57 -2.90 14.54
N ALA A 653 -29.52 -2.08 15.00
CA ALA A 653 -30.84 -1.99 14.39
C ALA A 653 -30.90 -0.97 13.23
N GLY A 654 -29.81 -0.20 13.01
CA GLY A 654 -29.76 0.89 12.04
C GLY A 654 -30.86 1.92 12.26
N ILE A 655 -31.23 2.17 13.52
CA ILE A 655 -32.21 3.19 13.93
C ILE A 655 -31.50 4.54 14.06
N PHE A 656 -30.23 4.55 14.49
CA PHE A 656 -29.39 5.76 14.63
C PHE A 656 -30.02 6.80 15.57
N ASN A 657 -30.50 6.32 16.72
CA ASN A 657 -31.02 7.17 17.78
C ASN A 657 -30.17 6.98 19.04
N PRO A 658 -29.28 7.93 19.40
CA PRO A 658 -28.39 7.79 20.54
C PRO A 658 -29.16 7.72 21.86
N ALA A 659 -28.72 6.82 22.75
CA ALA A 659 -29.25 6.74 24.11
C ALA A 659 -28.89 7.98 24.96
N THR A 660 -27.72 8.59 24.70
CA THR A 660 -27.21 9.77 25.40
C THR A 660 -26.79 10.87 24.44
N LEU A 661 -27.23 12.10 24.73
CA LEU A 661 -26.88 13.30 23.99
C LEU A 661 -25.80 14.08 24.73
N THR A 662 -24.80 14.56 24.00
CA THR A 662 -23.78 15.49 24.50
C THR A 662 -24.36 16.89 24.73
N ASP A 663 -23.68 17.72 25.53
CA ASP A 663 -24.14 19.09 25.81
C ASP A 663 -24.22 19.97 24.56
N VAL A 664 -23.36 19.73 23.57
CA VAL A 664 -23.39 20.43 22.27
C VAL A 664 -24.64 20.04 21.49
N GLU A 665 -24.97 18.74 21.44
CA GLU A 665 -26.15 18.25 20.74
C GLU A 665 -27.45 18.69 21.41
N GLN A 666 -27.49 18.66 22.75
CA GLN A 666 -28.64 19.16 23.50
C GLN A 666 -28.87 20.65 23.26
N ARG A 667 -27.80 21.46 23.23
CA ARG A 667 -27.91 22.89 22.90
C ARG A 667 -28.39 23.11 21.47
N GLY A 668 -27.78 22.43 20.49
CA GLY A 668 -28.17 22.56 19.07
C GLY A 668 -29.64 22.18 18.84
N LEU A 669 -30.10 21.09 19.46
CA LEU A 669 -31.50 20.68 19.37
C LEU A 669 -32.44 21.65 20.07
N ARG A 670 -32.06 22.19 21.24
CA ARG A 670 -32.84 23.24 21.94
C ARG A 670 -32.99 24.48 21.08
N THR A 671 -31.92 24.95 20.44
CA THR A 671 -31.96 26.11 19.53
C THR A 671 -32.90 25.88 18.35
N LEU A 672 -32.92 24.67 17.77
CA LEU A 672 -33.85 24.31 16.71
C LEU A 672 -35.32 24.20 17.17
N SER A 673 -35.53 23.89 18.44
CA SER A 673 -36.86 23.82 19.05
C SER A 673 -37.37 25.16 19.59
N ASP A 674 -36.52 26.19 19.67
CA ASP A 674 -36.86 27.48 20.24
C ASP A 674 -37.81 28.26 19.31
N THR A 675 -39.03 28.44 19.78
CA THR A 675 -40.12 29.15 19.08
C THR A 675 -40.50 30.45 19.78
N SER A 676 -39.77 30.85 20.83
CA SER A 676 -40.10 32.02 21.66
C SER A 676 -40.19 33.33 20.86
N LEU A 677 -39.27 33.53 19.91
CA LEU A 677 -39.29 34.70 19.04
C LEU A 677 -40.40 34.61 17.99
N ALA A 678 -40.68 33.42 17.45
CA ALA A 678 -41.79 33.21 16.52
C ALA A 678 -43.16 33.50 17.18
N ASP A 679 -43.32 33.21 18.46
CA ASP A 679 -44.58 33.46 19.19
C ASP A 679 -44.86 34.95 19.41
N SER A 680 -43.80 35.74 19.58
CA SER A 680 -43.85 37.18 19.86
C SER A 680 -43.75 38.08 18.63
N LEU A 681 -43.31 37.55 17.48
CA LEU A 681 -43.16 38.31 16.24
C LEU A 681 -44.49 38.69 15.60
N ARG A 682 -44.61 39.94 15.13
CA ARG A 682 -45.76 40.46 14.38
C ARG A 682 -45.27 41.25 13.16
N ARG A 683 -46.06 41.21 12.08
CA ARG A 683 -45.77 41.94 10.85
C ARG A 683 -46.51 43.27 10.86
N TYR A 684 -45.79 44.34 10.57
CA TYR A 684 -46.28 45.71 10.48
C TYR A 684 -45.92 46.30 9.12
N THR A 685 -46.79 47.14 8.56
CA THR A 685 -46.46 47.99 7.41
C THR A 685 -46.12 49.38 7.92
N LEU A 686 -44.99 49.94 7.48
CA LEU A 686 -44.61 51.29 7.85
C LEU A 686 -45.37 52.29 6.98
N ASN A 687 -46.24 53.11 7.57
CA ASN A 687 -46.93 54.18 6.84
C ASN A 687 -46.03 55.41 6.77
N LEU A 688 -45.71 55.86 5.56
CA LEU A 688 -44.94 57.07 5.30
C LEU A 688 -45.91 58.22 5.04
N TYR A 689 -45.86 59.22 5.89
CA TYR A 689 -46.66 60.44 5.78
C TYR A 689 -45.84 61.54 5.10
N SER A 690 -46.42 62.14 4.06
CA SER A 690 -45.85 63.29 3.38
C SER A 690 -46.94 64.29 3.00
N ILE A 691 -46.53 65.45 2.49
CA ILE A 691 -47.44 66.48 1.94
C ILE A 691 -48.32 65.90 0.80
N ARG A 692 -47.88 64.82 0.14
CA ARG A 692 -48.59 64.16 -0.98
C ARG A 692 -49.58 63.08 -0.53
N GLY A 693 -49.71 62.83 0.78
CA GLY A 693 -50.58 61.79 1.35
C GLY A 693 -49.81 60.64 2.00
N ILE A 694 -50.55 59.56 2.31
CA ILE A 694 -50.03 58.36 2.98
C ILE A 694 -49.61 57.34 1.93
N THR A 695 -48.36 56.89 2.00
CA THR A 695 -47.85 55.79 1.17
C THR A 695 -47.39 54.64 2.06
N ALA A 696 -47.74 53.41 1.69
CA ALA A 696 -47.20 52.23 2.36
C ALA A 696 -45.70 52.11 2.05
N GLY A 697 -44.88 52.20 3.09
CA GLY A 697 -43.45 51.96 3.08
C GLY A 697 -43.10 50.49 3.24
N ARG A 698 -41.89 50.22 3.75
CA ARG A 698 -41.38 48.84 3.90
C ARG A 698 -42.15 48.04 4.97
N THR A 699 -42.09 46.72 4.85
CA THR A 699 -42.59 45.81 5.89
C THR A 699 -41.58 45.71 7.03
N VAL A 700 -42.06 45.78 8.27
CA VAL A 700 -41.27 45.72 9.50
C VAL A 700 -41.76 44.56 10.36
N TYR A 701 -40.84 43.81 10.96
CA TYR A 701 -41.15 42.70 11.86
C TYR A 701 -40.81 43.13 13.28
N VAL A 702 -41.80 43.19 14.17
CA VAL A 702 -41.63 43.71 15.53
C VAL A 702 -41.94 42.62 16.55
N THR A 703 -41.15 42.60 17.63
CA THR A 703 -41.35 41.71 18.77
C THR A 703 -41.60 42.52 20.06
N GLY A 704 -42.53 42.05 20.89
CA GLY A 704 -42.92 42.71 22.14
C GLY A 704 -43.88 43.90 21.94
N ASP A 705 -44.10 44.63 23.03
CA ASP A 705 -45.06 45.74 23.06
C ASP A 705 -44.49 47.03 22.45
N ILE A 706 -45.35 47.80 21.78
CA ILE A 706 -45.01 49.11 21.21
C ILE A 706 -45.24 50.18 22.27
N VAL A 707 -44.20 50.96 22.59
CA VAL A 707 -44.29 52.09 23.50
C VAL A 707 -44.51 53.36 22.70
N GLU A 708 -45.67 53.99 22.86
CA GLU A 708 -46.00 55.26 22.22
C GLU A 708 -45.74 56.44 23.17
N THR A 709 -45.05 57.47 22.67
CA THR A 709 -44.77 58.71 23.41
C THR A 709 -45.19 59.91 22.58
N LYS A 710 -45.89 60.85 23.23
CA LYS A 710 -46.41 62.07 22.61
C LYS A 710 -45.66 63.29 23.16
N ARG A 711 -45.05 64.08 22.28
CA ARG A 711 -44.32 65.30 22.60
C ARG A 711 -44.93 66.49 21.86
N ASN A 712 -45.24 67.56 22.57
CA ASN A 712 -45.68 68.81 21.95
C ASN A 712 -44.47 69.54 21.34
N ILE A 713 -44.61 70.03 20.12
CA ILE A 713 -43.63 70.86 19.41
C ILE A 713 -44.25 72.24 19.13
N THR A 714 -43.43 73.24 18.82
CA THR A 714 -43.89 74.64 18.65
C THR A 714 -45.06 74.78 17.66
N ASP A 715 -45.06 73.98 16.58
CA ASP A 715 -46.06 74.02 15.51
C ASP A 715 -46.91 72.74 15.37
N GLY A 716 -47.06 71.95 16.45
CA GLY A 716 -47.83 70.70 16.40
C GLY A 716 -47.49 69.66 17.46
N VAL A 717 -47.62 68.38 17.12
CA VAL A 717 -47.32 67.23 17.99
C VAL A 717 -46.42 66.24 17.26
N GLU A 718 -45.42 65.71 17.96
CA GLU A 718 -44.63 64.54 17.54
C GLU A 718 -45.08 63.29 18.34
N ILE A 719 -45.49 62.24 17.63
CA ILE A 719 -45.83 60.93 18.18
C ILE A 719 -44.68 59.99 17.79
N SER A 720 -44.03 59.40 18.78
CA SER A 720 -42.92 58.46 18.57
C SER A 720 -43.29 57.07 19.09
N GLN A 721 -43.16 56.07 18.24
CA GLN A 721 -43.37 54.66 18.55
C GLN A 721 -42.01 53.97 18.68
N LYS A 722 -41.74 53.37 19.84
CA LYS A 722 -40.50 52.64 20.14
C LYS A 722 -40.82 51.16 20.29
N ALA A 723 -40.15 50.31 19.53
CA ALA A 723 -40.30 48.85 19.64
C ALA A 723 -39.04 48.11 19.19
N LYS A 724 -39.00 46.79 19.42
CA LYS A 724 -37.90 45.93 18.99
C LYS A 724 -38.15 45.37 17.59
N GLU A 725 -37.42 45.86 16.60
CA GLU A 725 -37.46 45.43 15.20
C GLU A 725 -36.50 44.25 14.98
N LEU A 726 -36.98 43.18 14.33
CA LEU A 726 -36.14 42.16 13.73
C LEU A 726 -35.58 42.70 12.41
N THR A 727 -34.27 42.92 12.38
CA THR A 727 -33.55 43.40 11.20
C THR A 727 -33.34 42.30 10.16
N ARG A 728 -33.00 42.70 8.93
CA ARG A 728 -32.59 41.78 7.84
C ARG A 728 -31.43 40.87 8.25
N GLU A 729 -30.53 41.34 9.12
CA GLU A 729 -29.42 40.54 9.63
C GLU A 729 -29.85 39.56 10.74
N GLY A 730 -31.13 39.50 11.11
CA GLY A 730 -31.64 38.62 12.16
C GLY A 730 -31.31 39.11 13.57
N ALA A 731 -30.81 40.34 13.73
CA ALA A 731 -30.65 40.98 15.03
C ALA A 731 -31.94 41.69 15.44
N VAL A 732 -32.28 41.62 16.72
CA VAL A 732 -33.40 42.35 17.31
C VAL A 732 -32.88 43.67 17.86
N VAL A 733 -33.23 44.78 17.21
CA VAL A 733 -32.73 46.13 17.52
C VAL A 733 -33.89 47.00 17.98
N GLU A 734 -33.64 47.91 18.91
CA GLU A 734 -34.64 48.89 19.31
C GLU A 734 -34.71 50.02 18.28
N THR A 735 -35.85 50.15 17.60
CA THR A 735 -36.09 51.16 16.57
C THR A 735 -37.17 52.14 17.05
N THR A 736 -37.01 53.41 16.70
CA THR A 736 -38.01 54.45 16.96
C THR A 736 -38.50 55.04 15.65
N TRP A 737 -39.82 55.02 15.43
CA TRP A 737 -40.48 55.68 14.31
C TRP A 737 -41.24 56.89 14.82
N SER A 738 -41.11 58.04 14.17
CA SER A 738 -41.80 59.25 14.60
C SER A 738 -42.64 59.89 13.49
N ARG A 739 -43.86 60.28 13.85
CA ARG A 739 -44.79 61.03 13.03
C ARG A 739 -45.03 62.40 13.66
N ARG A 740 -44.88 63.45 12.87
CA ARG A 740 -45.22 64.83 13.23
C ARG A 740 -46.53 65.22 12.60
N GLU A 741 -47.43 65.75 13.42
CA GLU A 741 -48.69 66.35 13.00
C GLU A 741 -48.61 67.85 13.22
N PHE A 742 -48.67 68.62 12.14
CA PHE A 742 -48.62 70.08 12.19
C PHE A 742 -50.03 70.67 12.35
N ASN A 743 -50.11 71.85 12.95
CA ASN A 743 -51.39 72.54 13.20
C ASN A 743 -52.21 72.84 11.92
N ASN A 744 -51.57 72.83 10.75
CA ASN A 744 -52.20 72.99 9.43
C ASN A 744 -52.80 71.68 8.86
N GLY A 745 -52.79 70.58 9.62
CA GLY A 745 -53.31 69.27 9.22
C GLY A 745 -52.34 68.42 8.40
N VAL A 746 -51.14 68.93 8.08
CA VAL A 746 -50.10 68.16 7.38
C VAL A 746 -49.46 67.16 8.34
N ARG A 747 -49.28 65.92 7.88
CA ARG A 747 -48.53 64.87 8.59
C ARG A 747 -47.23 64.58 7.86
N ALA A 748 -46.15 64.40 8.61
CA ALA A 748 -44.84 64.04 8.07
C ALA A 748 -44.15 63.02 8.97
N GLY A 749 -43.44 62.05 8.39
CA GLY A 749 -42.70 61.03 9.12
C GLY A 749 -43.30 59.64 8.97
N GLU A 750 -43.03 58.76 9.92
CA GLU A 750 -43.27 57.32 9.79
C GLU A 750 -44.04 56.79 11.01
N GLU A 751 -44.94 55.82 10.78
CA GLU A 751 -45.74 55.18 11.82
C GLU A 751 -45.97 53.71 11.49
N LEU A 752 -45.96 52.83 12.49
CA LEU A 752 -46.37 51.45 12.33
C LEU A 752 -47.90 51.38 12.17
N ALA A 753 -48.36 50.71 11.10
CA ALA A 753 -49.77 50.43 10.90
C ALA A 753 -50.30 49.32 11.85
N THR A 754 -51.51 48.83 11.63
CA THR A 754 -52.07 47.73 12.44
C THR A 754 -51.29 46.41 12.25
N PRO A 755 -51.05 45.64 13.33
CA PRO A 755 -50.35 44.37 13.24
C PRO A 755 -51.12 43.36 12.38
N THR A 756 -50.38 42.61 11.56
CA THR A 756 -50.87 41.41 10.88
C THR A 756 -50.18 40.17 11.42
N ALA A 757 -50.91 39.06 11.51
CA ALA A 757 -50.34 37.76 11.82
C ALA A 757 -49.40 37.28 10.69
N ILE A 758 -48.39 36.51 11.07
CA ILE A 758 -47.41 35.89 10.16
C ILE A 758 -47.71 34.39 10.13
N ASN A 759 -48.60 33.98 9.24
CA ASN A 759 -48.99 32.57 9.08
C ASN A 759 -47.80 31.69 8.64
N GLU A 760 -46.76 32.31 8.08
CA GLU A 760 -45.53 31.67 7.64
C GLU A 760 -44.72 31.09 8.83
N LEU A 761 -44.89 31.62 10.05
CA LEU A 761 -44.21 31.13 11.26
C LEU A 761 -44.73 29.78 11.74
N ASP A 762 -45.92 29.35 11.33
CA ASP A 762 -46.45 28.02 11.68
C ASP A 762 -45.61 26.88 11.09
N PHE A 763 -44.87 27.14 10.00
CA PHE A 763 -43.99 26.15 9.37
C PHE A 763 -42.71 25.89 10.18
N ILE A 764 -42.17 26.91 10.86
CA ILE A 764 -41.06 26.71 11.81
C ILE A 764 -41.52 25.76 12.93
N ARG A 765 -42.72 25.98 13.46
CA ARG A 765 -43.30 25.19 14.57
C ARG A 765 -43.55 23.72 14.24
N GLN A 766 -43.86 23.40 12.99
CA GLN A 766 -44.13 22.00 12.57
C GLN A 766 -42.88 21.12 12.61
N VAL A 767 -41.70 21.70 12.38
CA VAL A 767 -40.44 20.96 12.32
C VAL A 767 -39.82 20.80 13.70
N SER A 768 -40.02 21.73 14.63
CA SER A 768 -39.59 21.65 16.05
C SER A 768 -40.16 20.45 16.83
N ARG A 769 -41.00 19.61 16.22
CA ARG A 769 -41.62 18.40 16.78
C ARG A 769 -40.70 17.16 16.83
N PHE A 770 -39.40 17.29 16.56
CA PHE A 770 -38.46 16.15 16.66
C PHE A 770 -38.07 15.84 18.11
N GLN A 771 -38.44 16.69 19.08
CA GLN A 771 -38.26 16.44 20.52
C GLN A 771 -39.58 16.54 21.29
N ASP A 772 -39.69 15.73 22.34
CA ASP A 772 -40.74 15.86 23.33
C ASP A 772 -40.45 17.10 24.21
N ALA A 773 -41.34 18.09 24.17
CA ALA A 773 -41.22 19.34 24.91
C ALA A 773 -41.12 19.14 26.44
N LYS A 774 -41.60 18.01 26.98
CA LYS A 774 -41.56 17.73 28.42
C LYS A 774 -40.30 16.99 28.84
N THR A 775 -39.81 16.07 28.00
CA THR A 775 -38.70 15.17 28.37
C THR A 775 -37.39 15.50 27.68
N GLY A 776 -37.39 16.38 26.66
CA GLY A 776 -36.22 16.72 25.86
C GLY A 776 -35.68 15.57 25.02
N LYS A 777 -36.37 14.41 25.01
CA LYS A 777 -35.98 13.23 24.25
C LYS A 777 -36.38 13.37 22.80
N LEU A 778 -35.55 12.82 21.91
CA LEU A 778 -35.88 12.73 20.49
C LEU A 778 -37.06 11.77 20.27
N LEU A 779 -38.07 12.25 19.55
CA LEU A 779 -39.26 11.48 19.18
C LEU A 779 -38.99 10.55 18.00
N GLU A 780 -38.03 10.90 17.15
CA GLU A 780 -37.59 10.09 16.02
C GLU A 780 -36.10 10.31 15.73
N PRO A 781 -35.44 9.39 14.99
CA PRO A 781 -34.05 9.55 14.61
C PRO A 781 -33.80 10.81 13.77
N LEU A 782 -32.65 11.44 13.98
CA LEU A 782 -32.28 12.68 13.30
C LEU A 782 -32.28 12.52 11.77
N ILE A 783 -31.70 11.44 11.26
CA ILE A 783 -31.63 11.15 9.82
C ILE A 783 -33.01 10.98 9.15
N ARG A 784 -34.02 10.54 9.90
CA ARG A 784 -35.41 10.45 9.42
C ARG A 784 -36.03 11.83 9.30
N THR A 785 -35.74 12.72 10.26
CA THR A 785 -36.16 14.12 10.20
C THR A 785 -35.53 14.83 9.01
N MET A 786 -34.24 14.59 8.75
CA MET A 786 -33.52 15.15 7.61
C MET A 786 -34.17 14.73 6.28
N ASP A 787 -34.46 13.44 6.09
CA ASP A 787 -35.11 12.93 4.89
C ASP A 787 -36.52 13.54 4.71
N ARG A 788 -37.28 13.69 5.79
CA ARG A 788 -38.60 14.35 5.76
C ARG A 788 -38.50 15.83 5.34
N VAL A 789 -37.57 16.59 5.91
CA VAL A 789 -37.40 18.02 5.55
C VAL A 789 -36.92 18.13 4.10
N ARG A 790 -35.99 17.26 3.69
CA ARG A 790 -35.46 17.19 2.32
C ARG A 790 -36.54 16.91 1.29
N ARG A 791 -37.50 16.03 1.59
CA ARG A 791 -38.61 15.63 0.71
C ARG A 791 -39.90 16.43 0.91
N SER A 792 -39.90 17.42 1.80
CA SER A 792 -41.10 18.22 2.07
C SER A 792 -41.46 19.14 0.91
N ASP A 793 -42.75 19.32 0.63
CA ASP A 793 -43.25 20.26 -0.39
C ASP A 793 -43.50 21.67 0.18
N SER A 794 -42.78 22.07 1.25
CA SER A 794 -42.98 23.39 1.86
C SER A 794 -42.66 24.51 0.88
N ARG A 795 -43.48 25.58 0.93
CA ARG A 795 -43.42 26.74 0.05
C ARG A 795 -42.25 27.70 0.36
N TYR A 796 -41.52 27.47 1.45
CA TYR A 796 -40.41 28.32 1.92
C TYR A 796 -39.06 27.58 1.80
N PRO A 797 -38.33 27.72 0.68
CA PRO A 797 -37.08 27.01 0.45
C PRO A 797 -35.96 27.43 1.42
N GLU A 798 -35.86 28.70 1.79
CA GLU A 798 -34.84 29.21 2.71
C GLU A 798 -34.99 28.61 4.10
N LEU A 799 -36.23 28.44 4.55
CA LEU A 799 -36.53 27.81 5.82
C LEU A 799 -36.15 26.32 5.82
N ARG A 800 -36.49 25.57 4.75
CA ARG A 800 -36.08 24.17 4.60
C ARG A 800 -34.56 24.01 4.56
N ALA A 801 -33.89 24.89 3.81
CA ALA A 801 -32.45 24.92 3.68
C ALA A 801 -31.79 25.23 5.03
N TYR A 802 -32.29 26.21 5.79
CA TYR A 802 -31.83 26.49 7.15
C TYR A 802 -31.98 25.27 8.06
N GLN A 803 -33.15 24.62 8.04
CA GLN A 803 -33.41 23.44 8.85
C GLN A 803 -32.46 22.29 8.51
N LEU A 804 -32.30 21.97 7.22
CA LEU A 804 -31.36 20.93 6.77
C LEU A 804 -29.93 21.27 7.18
N GLN A 805 -29.51 22.52 6.99
CA GLN A 805 -28.17 22.99 7.38
C GLN A 805 -27.89 22.72 8.86
N GLU A 806 -28.80 23.08 9.76
CA GLU A 806 -28.60 22.86 11.19
C GLU A 806 -28.69 21.37 11.57
N LEU A 807 -29.56 20.59 10.92
CA LEU A 807 -29.63 19.14 11.13
C LEU A 807 -28.33 18.45 10.64
N TYR A 808 -27.75 18.88 9.52
CA TYR A 808 -26.45 18.39 9.04
C TYR A 808 -25.32 18.79 9.99
N LYS A 809 -25.29 20.04 10.48
CA LYS A 809 -24.30 20.49 11.47
C LYS A 809 -24.34 19.61 12.72
N LEU A 810 -25.54 19.33 13.21
CA LEU A 810 -25.75 18.44 14.36
C LEU A 810 -25.31 17.01 14.05
N ALA A 811 -25.69 16.45 12.91
CA ALA A 811 -25.31 15.09 12.52
C ALA A 811 -23.79 14.93 12.30
N THR A 812 -23.11 16.01 11.91
CA THR A 812 -21.65 16.03 11.68
C THR A 812 -20.84 15.92 12.97
N THR A 813 -21.41 16.19 14.15
CA THR A 813 -20.68 16.05 15.42
C THR A 813 -20.34 14.60 15.74
N ARG A 814 -21.24 13.66 15.42
CA ARG A 814 -21.08 12.20 15.57
C ARG A 814 -21.73 11.48 14.38
N PRO A 815 -21.11 11.50 13.19
CA PRO A 815 -21.75 11.05 11.95
C PRO A 815 -22.12 9.56 11.96
N GLU A 816 -21.37 8.73 12.66
CA GLU A 816 -21.63 7.29 12.85
C GLU A 816 -22.84 7.02 13.75
N VAL A 817 -23.04 7.85 14.77
CA VAL A 817 -24.14 7.72 15.75
C VAL A 817 -25.46 8.20 15.15
N TRP A 818 -25.41 9.31 14.41
CA TRP A 818 -26.57 9.90 13.75
C TRP A 818 -26.92 9.26 12.40
N GLY A 819 -26.11 8.31 11.93
CA GLY A 819 -26.32 7.59 10.67
C GLY A 819 -25.89 8.34 9.42
N LEU A 820 -25.42 9.59 9.55
CA LEU A 820 -24.92 10.40 8.43
C LEU A 820 -23.76 9.68 7.72
N LEU A 821 -22.85 9.03 8.46
CA LEU A 821 -21.73 8.27 7.90
C LEU A 821 -22.18 7.17 6.93
N PHE A 822 -23.35 6.57 7.18
CA PHE A 822 -23.87 5.46 6.39
C PHE A 822 -24.80 5.88 5.24
N SER A 823 -25.13 7.17 5.10
CA SER A 823 -25.92 7.67 3.97
C SER A 823 -25.06 8.54 3.05
N PRO A 824 -24.51 7.94 1.96
CA PRO A 824 -23.74 8.69 0.98
C PRO A 824 -24.51 9.86 0.35
N SER A 825 -25.81 9.70 0.17
CA SER A 825 -26.67 10.73 -0.40
C SER A 825 -26.88 11.89 0.58
N ALA A 826 -27.05 11.63 1.88
CA ALA A 826 -27.15 12.68 2.89
C ALA A 826 -25.84 13.49 3.02
N GLN A 827 -24.68 12.84 2.94
CA GLN A 827 -23.38 13.53 2.97
C GLN A 827 -23.17 14.44 1.75
N ARG A 828 -23.50 13.95 0.55
CA ARG A 828 -23.44 14.77 -0.68
C ARG A 828 -24.35 15.98 -0.57
N ASP A 829 -25.58 15.78 -0.09
CA ASP A 829 -26.54 16.86 0.08
C ASP A 829 -26.09 17.86 1.17
N ALA A 830 -25.43 17.38 2.24
CA ALA A 830 -24.83 18.24 3.26
C ALA A 830 -23.73 19.14 2.69
N GLU A 831 -22.82 18.57 1.89
CA GLU A 831 -21.75 19.31 1.22
C GLU A 831 -22.28 20.29 0.19
N GLN A 832 -23.25 19.88 -0.63
CA GLN A 832 -23.87 20.74 -1.64
C GLN A 832 -24.58 21.92 -0.97
N LEU A 833 -25.37 21.68 0.07
CA LEU A 833 -26.05 22.74 0.81
C LEU A 833 -25.06 23.70 1.45
N ARG A 834 -23.97 23.18 2.05
CA ARG A 834 -22.89 24.00 2.61
C ARG A 834 -22.21 24.86 1.54
N ARG A 835 -22.04 24.37 0.32
CA ARG A 835 -21.48 25.16 -0.80
C ARG A 835 -22.41 26.30 -1.21
N ILE A 836 -23.71 26.03 -1.28
CA ILE A 836 -24.71 27.05 -1.64
C ILE A 836 -24.82 28.12 -0.54
N THR A 837 -25.00 27.72 0.72
CA THR A 837 -25.38 28.66 1.79
C THR A 837 -24.21 29.15 2.63
N GLN A 838 -23.03 28.55 2.49
CA GLN A 838 -21.85 28.78 3.34
C GLN A 838 -22.16 28.67 4.84
N ASN A 839 -23.19 27.88 5.21
CA ASN A 839 -23.71 27.76 6.57
C ASN A 839 -24.23 29.06 7.21
N ALA A 840 -24.57 30.08 6.40
CA ALA A 840 -24.94 31.42 6.86
C ALA A 840 -26.45 31.69 6.96
N LEU A 841 -27.31 30.75 6.56
CA LEU A 841 -28.76 30.90 6.70
C LEU A 841 -29.16 31.00 8.17
N ARG A 842 -30.08 31.93 8.48
CA ARG A 842 -30.66 32.15 9.82
C ARG A 842 -32.16 31.76 9.85
N PRO A 843 -32.73 31.47 11.04
CA PRO A 843 -34.09 30.94 11.16
C PRO A 843 -35.18 31.82 10.54
N TYR A 844 -35.00 33.15 10.54
CA TYR A 844 -36.01 34.12 10.09
C TYR A 844 -35.70 34.77 8.74
N ASP A 845 -34.67 34.30 8.03
CA ASP A 845 -34.25 34.88 6.76
C ASP A 845 -35.34 34.77 5.67
N PHE A 846 -36.20 33.75 5.74
CA PHE A 846 -37.32 33.55 4.81
C PHE A 846 -38.37 34.69 4.87
N LEU A 847 -38.37 35.50 5.93
CA LEU A 847 -39.21 36.70 6.04
C LEU A 847 -38.70 37.85 5.16
N PHE A 848 -37.43 37.81 4.73
CA PHE A 848 -36.75 38.83 3.94
C PHE A 848 -36.42 38.28 2.55
N LYS A 849 -37.42 38.25 1.65
CA LYS A 849 -37.32 37.64 0.30
C LYS A 849 -36.15 38.14 -0.55
N GLU A 850 -35.72 39.38 -0.34
CA GLU A 850 -34.61 40.00 -1.07
C GLU A 850 -33.23 39.53 -0.57
N LYS A 851 -33.13 38.97 0.64
CA LYS A 851 -31.84 38.66 1.27
C LYS A 851 -31.05 37.59 0.53
N TRP A 852 -31.75 36.57 0.05
CA TRP A 852 -31.18 35.40 -0.61
C TRP A 852 -31.68 35.24 -2.04
N ALA A 853 -32.05 36.36 -2.69
CA ALA A 853 -32.62 36.36 -4.03
C ALA A 853 -31.69 35.70 -5.06
N ASP A 854 -30.38 35.98 -4.97
CA ASP A 854 -29.36 35.46 -5.89
C ASP A 854 -29.19 33.94 -5.79
N LEU A 855 -29.42 33.36 -4.60
CA LEU A 855 -29.28 31.92 -4.35
C LEU A 855 -30.60 31.14 -4.50
N GLN A 856 -31.72 31.80 -4.78
CA GLN A 856 -33.04 31.15 -4.88
C GLN A 856 -33.08 30.03 -5.91
N LEU A 857 -32.44 30.24 -7.06
CA LEU A 857 -32.47 29.27 -8.16
C LEU A 857 -31.71 27.99 -7.76
N GLU A 858 -30.52 28.15 -7.17
CA GLU A 858 -29.71 27.03 -6.68
C GLU A 858 -30.38 26.31 -5.51
N LEU A 859 -30.96 27.05 -4.57
CA LEU A 859 -31.69 26.47 -3.43
C LEU A 859 -32.92 25.67 -3.89
N ARG A 860 -33.66 26.15 -4.88
CA ARG A 860 -34.80 25.42 -5.45
C ARG A 860 -34.35 24.18 -6.21
N ALA A 861 -33.27 24.27 -6.97
CA ALA A 861 -32.68 23.14 -7.67
C ALA A 861 -32.22 22.05 -6.67
N PHE A 862 -31.56 22.46 -5.58
CA PHE A 862 -31.18 21.57 -4.49
C PHE A 862 -32.42 20.94 -3.84
N LEU A 863 -33.41 21.73 -3.44
CA LEU A 863 -34.59 21.27 -2.68
C LEU A 863 -35.64 20.54 -3.51
N ALA A 864 -35.46 20.42 -4.82
CA ALA A 864 -36.27 19.57 -5.67
C ALA A 864 -36.31 18.14 -5.08
N PRO A 865 -37.49 17.48 -5.03
CA PRO A 865 -37.60 16.15 -4.44
C PRO A 865 -36.60 15.18 -5.09
N PRO A 866 -35.65 14.62 -4.33
CA PRO A 866 -34.65 13.74 -4.91
C PRO A 866 -35.32 12.43 -5.33
N GLY A 867 -34.97 11.93 -6.52
CA GLY A 867 -35.24 10.54 -6.89
C GLY A 867 -34.32 9.59 -6.11
N GLY A 868 -34.83 8.42 -5.73
CA GLY A 868 -34.04 7.37 -5.08
C GLY A 868 -34.41 7.07 -3.62
N ALA A 869 -33.60 6.24 -2.97
CA ALA A 869 -33.82 5.76 -1.60
C ALA A 869 -33.77 6.90 -0.56
N GLY A 870 -34.54 6.76 0.52
CA GLY A 870 -34.49 7.69 1.65
C GLY A 870 -33.18 7.56 2.43
N TYR A 871 -32.70 8.66 3.04
CA TYR A 871 -31.43 8.64 3.80
C TYR A 871 -31.41 7.56 4.90
N THR A 872 -32.55 7.34 5.55
CA THR A 872 -32.66 6.33 6.63
C THR A 872 -32.53 4.92 6.09
N GLU A 873 -33.16 4.63 4.95
CA GLU A 873 -33.10 3.31 4.31
C GLU A 873 -31.70 3.02 3.77
N GLU A 874 -31.08 4.02 3.15
CA GLU A 874 -29.70 3.98 2.67
C GLU A 874 -28.72 3.73 3.83
N ALA A 875 -28.84 4.47 4.93
CA ALA A 875 -27.99 4.31 6.12
C ALA A 875 -28.12 2.92 6.75
N ARG A 876 -29.36 2.43 6.92
CA ARG A 876 -29.61 1.09 7.45
C ARG A 876 -29.01 0.02 6.54
N PHE A 877 -29.20 0.14 5.23
CA PHE A 877 -28.67 -0.78 4.24
C PHE A 877 -27.15 -0.87 4.31
N TRP A 878 -26.44 0.25 4.16
CA TRP A 878 -24.98 0.23 4.13
C TRP A 878 -24.36 -0.25 5.43
N ARG A 879 -24.92 0.18 6.57
CA ARG A 879 -24.48 -0.31 7.88
C ARG A 879 -24.64 -1.83 8.01
N ALA A 880 -25.75 -2.38 7.54
CA ALA A 880 -25.99 -3.83 7.56
C ALA A 880 -25.07 -4.58 6.59
N THR A 881 -24.86 -4.06 5.37
CA THR A 881 -23.95 -4.66 4.39
C THR A 881 -22.52 -4.75 4.93
N PHE A 882 -21.98 -3.65 5.48
CA PHE A 882 -20.62 -3.67 6.05
C PHE A 882 -20.51 -4.54 7.30
N ALA A 883 -21.54 -4.61 8.15
CA ALA A 883 -21.56 -5.53 9.27
C ALA A 883 -21.49 -7.01 8.82
N ILE A 884 -22.26 -7.38 7.78
CA ILE A 884 -22.23 -8.74 7.21
C ILE A 884 -20.86 -9.05 6.62
N LEU A 885 -20.27 -8.14 5.85
CA LEU A 885 -18.95 -8.32 5.25
C LEU A 885 -17.85 -8.43 6.30
N ARG A 886 -17.89 -7.61 7.36
CA ARG A 886 -16.88 -7.61 8.42
C ARG A 886 -16.92 -8.88 9.28
N ASN A 887 -18.10 -9.48 9.44
CA ASN A 887 -18.25 -10.73 10.19
C ASN A 887 -17.82 -11.97 9.40
N ARG A 888 -17.63 -11.87 8.08
CA ARG A 888 -17.14 -12.97 7.23
C ARG A 888 -15.61 -13.02 7.26
N LYS A 889 -15.04 -14.15 7.71
CA LYS A 889 -13.60 -14.39 7.62
C LYS A 889 -13.19 -14.67 6.18
N LEU A 890 -12.05 -14.10 5.77
CA LEU A 890 -11.45 -14.42 4.48
C LEU A 890 -10.95 -15.87 4.46
N ILE A 891 -11.11 -16.51 3.30
CA ILE A 891 -10.68 -17.88 3.04
C ILE A 891 -9.41 -17.83 2.18
N TYR A 892 -8.43 -18.64 2.55
CA TYR A 892 -7.22 -18.86 1.76
C TYR A 892 -7.55 -19.67 0.50
N ALA A 893 -7.39 -19.04 -0.67
CA ALA A 893 -7.75 -19.60 -1.97
C ALA A 893 -6.54 -20.19 -2.73
N GLY A 894 -5.32 -19.80 -2.37
CA GLY A 894 -4.10 -20.20 -3.06
C GLY A 894 -3.01 -19.14 -2.96
N TRP A 895 -2.11 -19.09 -3.93
CA TRP A 895 -1.04 -18.09 -3.98
C TRP A 895 -0.70 -17.72 -5.42
N VAL A 896 0.16 -16.72 -5.59
CA VAL A 896 0.68 -16.33 -6.90
C VAL A 896 2.03 -16.98 -7.14
N GLY A 897 2.16 -17.70 -8.24
CA GLY A 897 3.41 -18.33 -8.68
C GLY A 897 4.51 -17.30 -8.97
N ARG A 898 5.74 -17.80 -9.23
CA ARG A 898 6.87 -16.93 -9.60
C ARG A 898 6.68 -16.23 -10.95
N ASP A 899 5.82 -16.80 -11.79
CA ASP A 899 5.42 -16.30 -13.10
C ASP A 899 4.29 -15.25 -13.02
N GLY A 900 3.83 -14.91 -11.82
CA GLY A 900 2.74 -13.96 -11.60
C GLY A 900 1.35 -14.54 -11.87
N LYS A 901 1.23 -15.85 -12.13
CA LYS A 901 -0.07 -16.51 -12.34
C LYS A 901 -0.66 -17.02 -11.03
N PRO A 902 -2.00 -17.01 -10.90
CA PRO A 902 -2.67 -17.52 -9.71
C PRO A 902 -2.69 -19.06 -9.71
N GLU A 903 -2.19 -19.67 -8.63
CA GLU A 903 -2.34 -21.08 -8.32
C GLU A 903 -3.46 -21.26 -7.31
N LEU A 904 -4.66 -21.52 -7.82
CA LEU A 904 -5.87 -21.71 -7.02
C LEU A 904 -6.01 -23.18 -6.64
N ARG A 905 -6.39 -23.43 -5.38
CA ARG A 905 -6.55 -24.79 -4.84
C ARG A 905 -7.91 -25.40 -5.14
N GLU A 906 -8.89 -24.55 -5.41
CA GLU A 906 -10.28 -24.92 -5.64
C GLU A 906 -10.79 -24.18 -6.87
N THR A 907 -11.76 -24.77 -7.56
CA THR A 907 -12.50 -24.08 -8.61
C THR A 907 -13.43 -23.04 -7.97
N ILE A 908 -13.08 -21.77 -8.15
CA ILE A 908 -13.83 -20.62 -7.61
C ILE A 908 -14.71 -20.03 -8.72
N LYS A 909 -15.84 -19.44 -8.37
CA LYS A 909 -16.74 -18.75 -9.32
C LYS A 909 -17.19 -17.40 -8.77
N GLY A 910 -17.35 -16.42 -9.65
CA GLY A 910 -17.98 -15.12 -9.36
C GLY A 910 -17.34 -14.35 -8.20
N SER A 911 -16.05 -14.54 -7.92
CA SER A 911 -15.40 -14.03 -6.69
C SER A 911 -14.22 -13.12 -7.00
N ALA A 912 -14.05 -12.07 -6.20
CA ALA A 912 -12.84 -11.27 -6.15
C ALA A 912 -11.78 -11.95 -5.28
N ILE A 913 -10.53 -11.92 -5.75
CA ILE A 913 -9.37 -12.50 -5.07
C ILE A 913 -8.42 -11.38 -4.67
N TYR A 914 -8.13 -11.30 -3.38
CA TYR A 914 -7.28 -10.31 -2.74
C TYR A 914 -5.86 -10.85 -2.55
N GLY A 915 -4.89 -9.94 -2.54
CA GLY A 915 -3.51 -10.21 -2.16
C GLY A 915 -2.69 -8.92 -2.15
N LEU A 916 -1.37 -9.05 -2.19
CA LEU A 916 -0.44 -7.91 -2.31
C LEU A 916 -0.06 -7.67 -3.77
N ASP A 917 -0.07 -6.41 -4.18
CA ASP A 917 0.55 -5.98 -5.44
C ASP A 917 2.07 -5.85 -5.32
N ASN A 918 2.73 -5.52 -6.43
CA ASN A 918 4.19 -5.34 -6.50
C ASN A 918 4.72 -4.20 -5.61
N GLU A 919 3.89 -3.24 -5.22
CA GLU A 919 4.24 -2.17 -4.27
C GLU A 919 4.02 -2.60 -2.81
N GLY A 920 3.30 -3.70 -2.62
CA GLY A 920 3.02 -4.29 -1.32
C GLY A 920 1.73 -3.76 -0.69
N LYS A 921 0.86 -3.15 -1.50
CA LYS A 921 -0.46 -2.71 -1.10
C LYS A 921 -1.44 -3.88 -1.24
N ALA A 922 -2.29 -4.04 -0.25
CA ALA A 922 -3.32 -5.08 -0.25
C ALA A 922 -4.51 -4.63 -1.12
N THR A 923 -4.80 -5.37 -2.18
CA THR A 923 -5.83 -5.01 -3.19
C THR A 923 -6.44 -6.24 -3.85
N VAL A 924 -7.45 -6.04 -4.69
CA VAL A 924 -8.01 -7.09 -5.56
C VAL A 924 -7.07 -7.32 -6.74
N LEU A 925 -6.50 -8.52 -6.82
CA LEU A 925 -5.53 -8.90 -7.84
C LEU A 925 -6.19 -9.60 -9.04
N PHE A 926 -7.16 -10.46 -8.77
CA PHE A 926 -7.86 -11.25 -9.77
C PHE A 926 -9.37 -11.27 -9.53
N ARG A 927 -10.12 -11.46 -10.61
CA ARG A 927 -11.56 -11.71 -10.57
C ARG A 927 -11.85 -13.00 -11.32
N VAL A 928 -12.62 -13.88 -10.70
CA VAL A 928 -13.06 -15.13 -11.33
C VAL A 928 -14.47 -14.94 -11.85
N GLY A 929 -14.69 -15.17 -13.14
CA GLY A 929 -16.02 -15.16 -13.74
C GLY A 929 -16.88 -16.35 -13.29
N ASP A 930 -18.15 -16.36 -13.70
CA ASP A 930 -19.06 -17.48 -13.41
C ASP A 930 -18.70 -18.75 -14.19
N ASP A 931 -18.00 -18.57 -15.30
CA ASP A 931 -17.34 -19.58 -16.13
C ASP A 931 -16.09 -20.19 -15.48
N GLY A 932 -15.58 -19.59 -14.39
CA GLY A 932 -14.35 -19.99 -13.74
C GLY A 932 -13.09 -19.37 -14.36
N GLU A 933 -13.22 -18.49 -15.36
CA GLU A 933 -12.07 -17.80 -15.95
C GLU A 933 -11.51 -16.75 -15.01
N VAL A 934 -10.18 -16.76 -14.82
CA VAL A 934 -9.48 -15.82 -13.95
C VAL A 934 -8.98 -14.63 -14.77
N LYS A 935 -9.56 -13.46 -14.52
CA LYS A 935 -9.15 -12.18 -15.13
C LYS A 935 -8.28 -11.39 -14.16
N ARG A 936 -7.11 -10.94 -14.63
CA ARG A 936 -6.18 -10.09 -13.86
C ARG A 936 -6.73 -8.67 -13.77
N VAL A 937 -6.71 -8.11 -12.57
CA VAL A 937 -7.16 -6.73 -12.26
C VAL A 937 -5.97 -5.83 -11.93
N ALA A 938 -4.99 -6.35 -11.17
CA ALA A 938 -3.78 -5.61 -10.78
C ALA A 938 -2.52 -6.48 -10.91
N GLU A 939 -1.35 -5.87 -10.81
CA GLU A 939 -0.09 -6.60 -10.82
C GLU A 939 0.19 -7.24 -9.46
N ALA A 940 0.16 -8.57 -9.41
CA ALA A 940 0.36 -9.32 -8.18
C ALA A 940 1.84 -9.50 -7.83
N ALA A 941 2.19 -9.26 -6.57
CA ALA A 941 3.49 -9.66 -6.05
C ALA A 941 3.65 -11.19 -6.13
N PRO A 942 4.77 -11.69 -6.65
CA PRO A 942 5.07 -13.12 -6.62
C PRO A 942 5.04 -13.67 -5.19
N LEU A 943 4.54 -14.90 -5.02
CA LEU A 943 4.35 -15.58 -3.73
C LEU A 943 3.30 -14.97 -2.79
N THR A 944 2.59 -13.93 -3.22
CA THR A 944 1.52 -13.35 -2.39
C THR A 944 0.39 -14.37 -2.18
N PRO A 945 -0.11 -14.53 -0.94
CA PRO A 945 -1.27 -15.38 -0.70
C PRO A 945 -2.52 -14.75 -1.33
N LEU A 946 -3.37 -15.60 -1.89
CA LEU A 946 -4.63 -15.24 -2.49
C LEU A 946 -5.77 -15.53 -1.50
N LEU A 947 -6.53 -14.49 -1.18
CA LEU A 947 -7.63 -14.53 -0.21
C LEU A 947 -8.96 -14.22 -0.91
N ARG A 948 -10.06 -14.81 -0.45
CA ARG A 948 -11.41 -14.50 -0.97
C ARG A 948 -12.43 -14.45 0.15
N TYR A 949 -13.58 -13.83 -0.13
CA TYR A 949 -14.75 -13.98 0.72
C TYR A 949 -15.44 -15.35 0.49
N PRO A 950 -16.12 -15.89 1.52
CA PRO A 950 -16.99 -17.08 1.37
C PRO A 950 -18.19 -16.86 0.44
N GLY A 951 -18.58 -15.61 0.16
CA GLY A 951 -19.67 -15.25 -0.75
C GLY A 951 -19.48 -13.84 -1.31
N THR A 952 -20.32 -13.42 -2.23
CA THR A 952 -20.18 -12.13 -2.94
C THR A 952 -20.63 -10.93 -2.11
N VAL A 953 -20.19 -9.73 -2.49
CA VAL A 953 -20.71 -8.46 -1.95
C VAL A 953 -22.16 -8.27 -2.34
N ALA A 954 -22.55 -8.75 -3.52
CA ALA A 954 -23.94 -8.75 -3.97
C ALA A 954 -24.86 -9.57 -3.04
N GLU A 955 -24.42 -10.75 -2.57
CA GLU A 955 -25.16 -11.51 -1.56
C GLU A 955 -25.28 -10.77 -0.23
N ALA A 956 -24.21 -10.10 0.21
CA ALA A 956 -24.26 -9.30 1.43
C ALA A 956 -25.22 -8.11 1.30
N ALA A 957 -25.27 -7.48 0.13
CA ALA A 957 -26.25 -6.43 -0.20
C ALA A 957 -27.68 -6.99 -0.22
N GLN A 958 -27.91 -8.14 -0.85
CA GLN A 958 -29.23 -8.79 -0.87
C GLN A 958 -29.70 -9.16 0.54
N ALA A 959 -28.82 -9.70 1.38
CA ALA A 959 -29.10 -10.02 2.78
C ALA A 959 -29.41 -8.77 3.62
N ALA A 960 -28.82 -7.62 3.28
CA ALA A 960 -29.11 -6.33 3.90
C ALA A 960 -30.41 -5.67 3.40
N VAL A 961 -31.11 -6.27 2.42
CA VAL A 961 -32.33 -5.77 1.77
C VAL A 961 -32.10 -4.43 1.04
N ILE A 962 -31.89 -4.50 -0.27
CA ILE A 962 -31.63 -3.32 -1.11
C ILE A 962 -32.85 -2.38 -1.10
N PRO A 963 -32.72 -1.11 -0.66
CA PRO A 963 -33.80 -0.13 -0.65
C PRO A 963 -34.34 0.16 -2.05
N LYS A 964 -35.63 0.51 -2.13
CA LYS A 964 -36.26 0.88 -3.39
C LYS A 964 -35.67 2.19 -3.92
N GLY A 965 -35.12 2.16 -5.13
CA GLY A 965 -34.49 3.33 -5.76
C GLY A 965 -33.03 3.55 -5.37
N LEU A 966 -32.39 2.65 -4.61
CA LEU A 966 -30.94 2.64 -4.48
C LEU A 966 -30.32 2.10 -5.77
N ILE A 967 -29.45 2.89 -6.40
CA ILE A 967 -28.76 2.51 -7.65
C ILE A 967 -27.52 1.68 -7.29
N THR A 968 -27.30 0.59 -8.02
CA THR A 968 -26.07 -0.20 -7.87
C THR A 968 -24.85 0.66 -8.24
N PRO A 969 -23.75 0.62 -7.47
CA PRO A 969 -22.52 1.34 -7.82
C PRO A 969 -22.07 1.05 -9.26
N GLU A 970 -21.51 2.05 -9.95
CA GLU A 970 -20.96 1.86 -11.29
C GLU A 970 -19.88 0.77 -11.29
N GLY A 971 -20.07 -0.27 -12.11
CA GLY A 971 -19.20 -1.46 -12.13
C GLY A 971 -19.60 -2.59 -11.17
N GLY A 972 -20.73 -2.45 -10.46
CA GLY A 972 -21.35 -3.50 -9.62
C GLY A 972 -20.95 -3.44 -8.14
N TRP A 973 -21.62 -4.24 -7.30
CA TRP A 973 -21.41 -4.25 -5.84
C TRP A 973 -19.96 -4.54 -5.41
N GLU A 974 -19.21 -5.29 -6.21
CA GLU A 974 -17.82 -5.64 -5.92
C GLU A 974 -16.85 -4.45 -6.00
N THR A 975 -17.23 -3.32 -6.62
CA THR A 975 -16.36 -2.13 -6.70
C THR A 975 -16.13 -1.47 -5.34
N LEU A 976 -17.02 -1.70 -4.38
CA LEU A 976 -16.90 -1.23 -3.00
C LEU A 976 -15.61 -1.70 -2.33
N LEU A 977 -15.20 -2.94 -2.62
CA LEU A 977 -14.01 -3.55 -2.05
C LEU A 977 -12.76 -3.35 -2.92
N GLN A 978 -12.89 -2.60 -4.02
CA GLN A 978 -11.79 -2.25 -4.94
C GLN A 978 -11.17 -0.88 -4.62
N GLY A 979 -11.56 -0.26 -3.51
CA GLY A 979 -11.05 1.05 -3.13
C GLY A 979 -11.61 2.20 -3.97
N ARG A 980 -12.80 2.02 -4.57
CA ARG A 980 -13.57 3.12 -5.18
C ARG A 980 -14.52 3.71 -4.16
N ASP A 981 -14.62 5.03 -4.12
CA ASP A 981 -15.60 5.73 -3.29
C ASP A 981 -17.02 5.60 -3.85
N LEU A 982 -18.00 5.76 -2.94
CA LEU A 982 -19.44 5.71 -3.17
C LEU A 982 -20.03 7.03 -3.69
#